data_AF-A0A7J5ZFI2-F1
#
_entry.id   AF-A0A7J5ZFI2-F1
#
_cell.length_a   1.000
_cell.length_b   1.000
_cell.length_c   1.000
_cell.angle_alpha   90.00
_cell.angle_beta   90.00
_cell.angle_gamma   90.00
#
_symmetry.space_group_name_H-M   'P 1'
#
loop_
_entity.id
_entity.type
_entity.pdbx_description
1 polymer ?
#
loop_
_entity_poly.entity_id
_entity_poly.type
_entity_poly.pdbx_seq_one_letter_code
_entity_poly.pdbx_strand_id
1 'polypeptide(L)'
;MACQSVCVIMDEQALLGLNPNADARYRHRAMAYFEQLKESQDGWEVCAEALAKGIYNDDHVKFFCFQVLEHQIRFRHAGLSAVQQQLIRETLMKWLQIQLMNAEPEKPFIRNKAAQVFALTFVMEYLTMWPKFFFDILTLVGLNPRGVDVYLRTLMAIDGEVVDRDILHLPDILQTYQQSPRDHLPVSGGRGRLRVLDRPQPHRQRPMSVMELREEACDCLFEIINKGMDPADKIKLVESLCQEEDVDFLAKFSRLVNGMGQSLVLSWSKLSKNGNVKEAAEALQALESKVPLLLRLLIHEDDDISANIVGFCYEYLHVLKQLPQLTDQQKANLEAILLAVMKKTDVRRRGEDEAMFVEYRKQLKMLLDRLAQVSPECCWKPSWQTASFMEVEVAVRLLYMLGEAYCFTWSSFLWRHGQDQRPAGHDEDGHSFQHSSVSLEFFETVSRYDKFFLVEPQHIPIVLMAFLDQRGLRHSSPKVRSRVAYLFSRFIKTLHKHMNAFIEDVLTRIQDLLELNPPENGFPALLTSDDQLFMFEAGGVLIVHGESPAERKTAMMTSLLQPLMDAFNAFSNKQTVKLSGCSEVYRGCLQTFLPALSVPLQKGSLRSAVRSFLHRMIICMEEEVLGRPAEENDQAAALEKQMLRRSYFTFIQTVAGSGMNEVMANQGAENIERVVFTIIQGAVDFPDPIAQKSCFIILSKLVELWGGKDGMVGFPDFIYKHIVPACFLAPLKPSFDLSDAQTVLTLSECAITLKTIHLKRGLEFIRFLQQEYLPSLQVAPEVSQELVQVLQQPDVKVLKNYMKVRQI
;
A
#
# COMPACT_ATOMS: atom_id res chain seq x y z
N MET A 1 40.48 -22.95 -57.74
CA MET A 1 40.38 -24.16 -56.89
C MET A 1 38.99 -24.14 -56.27
N ALA A 2 38.23 -25.21 -56.45
CA ALA A 2 36.85 -25.33 -56.01
C ALA A 2 36.77 -25.36 -54.48
N CYS A 3 36.12 -24.36 -53.86
CA CYS A 3 35.63 -24.49 -52.49
C CYS A 3 34.28 -25.19 -52.53
N GLN A 4 34.27 -26.45 -52.11
CA GLN A 4 33.07 -27.26 -51.93
C GLN A 4 32.11 -26.53 -50.98
N SER A 5 30.88 -26.32 -51.46
CA SER A 5 29.73 -25.90 -50.66
C SER A 5 29.34 -27.05 -49.73
N VAL A 6 29.99 -27.17 -48.57
CA VAL A 6 29.49 -28.05 -47.51
C VAL A 6 28.23 -27.38 -46.97
N CYS A 7 27.08 -27.97 -47.28
CA CYS A 7 25.81 -27.59 -46.65
C CYS A 7 25.99 -27.80 -45.14
N VAL A 8 25.98 -26.72 -44.35
CA VAL A 8 26.10 -26.84 -42.88
C VAL A 8 24.73 -27.28 -42.36
N ILE A 9 24.55 -28.60 -42.27
CA ILE A 9 23.34 -29.22 -41.73
C ILE A 9 23.45 -29.20 -40.20
N MET A 10 22.36 -28.87 -39.51
CA MET A 10 22.29 -28.88 -38.05
C MET A 10 22.43 -30.33 -37.54
N ASP A 11 22.81 -30.53 -36.28
CA ASP A 11 22.94 -31.89 -35.73
C ASP A 11 21.57 -32.61 -35.73
N GLU A 12 21.32 -33.46 -36.73
CA GLU A 12 20.08 -34.20 -36.90
C GLU A 12 19.74 -35.06 -35.67
N GLN A 13 20.74 -35.55 -34.93
CA GLN A 13 20.50 -36.31 -33.70
C GLN A 13 20.01 -35.44 -32.55
N ALA A 14 20.46 -34.17 -32.49
CA ALA A 14 19.94 -33.21 -31.52
C ALA A 14 18.50 -32.80 -31.87
N LEU A 15 18.18 -32.67 -33.16
CA LEU A 15 16.83 -32.29 -33.61
C LEU A 15 15.75 -33.34 -33.29
N LEU A 16 16.10 -34.63 -33.20
CA LEU A 16 15.15 -35.69 -32.80
C LEU A 16 14.48 -35.45 -31.45
N GLY A 17 15.15 -34.70 -30.55
CA GLY A 17 14.61 -34.33 -29.25
C GLY A 17 13.49 -33.30 -29.27
N LEU A 18 13.24 -32.63 -30.40
CA LEU A 18 12.15 -31.66 -30.56
C LEU A 18 10.81 -32.31 -30.90
N ASN A 19 10.79 -33.62 -31.19
CA ASN A 19 9.54 -34.34 -31.38
C ASN A 19 8.75 -34.37 -30.06
N PRO A 20 7.46 -34.02 -30.04
CA PRO A 20 6.61 -34.10 -28.85
C PRO A 20 6.62 -35.46 -28.16
N ASN A 21 6.92 -36.54 -28.90
CA ASN A 21 6.99 -37.90 -28.37
C ASN A 21 8.40 -38.36 -27.96
N ALA A 22 9.41 -37.49 -28.01
CA ALA A 22 10.78 -37.83 -27.62
C ALA A 22 10.97 -37.94 -26.10
N ASP A 23 11.83 -38.86 -25.65
CA ASP A 23 12.17 -39.02 -24.23
C ASP A 23 12.83 -37.76 -23.65
N ALA A 24 12.68 -37.56 -22.34
CA ALA A 24 13.22 -36.41 -21.60
C ALA A 24 14.72 -36.17 -21.83
N ARG A 25 15.52 -37.24 -22.03
CA ARG A 25 16.96 -37.15 -22.32
C ARG A 25 17.25 -36.52 -23.68
N TYR A 26 16.46 -36.87 -24.71
CA TYR A 26 16.61 -36.27 -26.04
C TYR A 26 16.13 -34.83 -26.06
N ARG A 27 15.03 -34.50 -25.35
CA ARG A 27 14.57 -33.11 -25.20
C ARG A 27 15.61 -32.22 -24.53
N HIS A 28 16.25 -32.71 -23.46
CA HIS A 28 17.31 -31.97 -22.77
C HIS A 28 18.53 -31.75 -23.67
N ARG A 29 18.92 -32.76 -24.46
CA ARG A 29 19.99 -32.64 -25.46
C ARG A 29 19.66 -31.61 -26.54
N ALA A 30 18.41 -31.58 -27.03
CA ALA A 30 17.97 -30.60 -28.02
C ALA A 30 18.02 -29.16 -27.47
N MET A 31 17.53 -28.93 -26.24
CA MET A 31 17.59 -27.62 -25.59
C MET A 31 19.04 -27.16 -25.38
N ALA A 32 19.91 -28.05 -24.89
CA ALA A 32 21.33 -27.75 -24.69
C ALA A 32 22.04 -27.38 -26.00
N TYR A 33 21.69 -28.02 -27.12
CA TYR A 33 22.24 -27.70 -28.43
C TYR A 33 21.86 -26.28 -28.88
N PHE A 34 20.60 -25.87 -28.74
CA PHE A 34 20.19 -24.50 -29.11
C PHE A 34 20.77 -23.42 -28.18
N GLU A 35 20.98 -23.71 -26.89
CA GLU A 35 21.72 -22.79 -26.01
C GLU A 35 23.19 -22.66 -26.44
N GLN A 36 23.83 -23.77 -26.81
CA GLN A 36 25.19 -23.73 -27.36
C GLN A 36 25.26 -22.89 -28.66
N LEU A 37 24.25 -22.97 -29.53
CA LEU A 37 24.17 -22.15 -30.73
C LEU A 37 24.02 -20.65 -30.43
N LYS A 38 23.33 -20.27 -29.34
CA LYS A 38 23.24 -18.87 -28.89
C LYS A 38 24.57 -18.34 -28.35
N GLU A 39 25.32 -19.18 -27.64
CA GLU A 39 26.60 -18.79 -27.06
C GLU A 39 27.70 -18.66 -28.12
N SER A 40 27.66 -19.49 -29.16
CA SER A 40 28.61 -19.50 -30.28
C SER A 40 28.66 -18.17 -31.05
N GLN A 41 29.81 -17.82 -31.61
CA GLN A 41 29.97 -16.61 -32.44
C GLN A 41 29.31 -16.75 -33.81
N ASP A 42 29.38 -17.94 -34.41
CA ASP A 42 28.89 -18.22 -35.77
C ASP A 42 27.68 -19.18 -35.79
N GLY A 43 27.22 -19.65 -34.62
CA GLY A 43 26.12 -20.62 -34.53
C GLY A 43 24.78 -20.11 -35.08
N TRP A 44 24.57 -18.80 -35.08
CA TRP A 44 23.38 -18.17 -35.65
C TRP A 44 23.36 -18.21 -37.20
N GLU A 45 24.51 -18.28 -37.87
CA GLU A 45 24.60 -18.32 -39.34
C GLU A 45 23.99 -19.63 -39.88
N VAL A 46 24.18 -20.73 -39.16
CA VAL A 46 23.56 -22.03 -39.46
C VAL A 46 22.03 -21.95 -39.36
N CYS A 47 21.52 -21.27 -38.33
CA CYS A 47 20.08 -21.04 -38.15
C CYS A 47 19.52 -20.13 -39.27
N ALA A 48 20.28 -19.11 -39.67
CA ALA A 48 19.91 -18.20 -40.74
C ALA A 48 19.80 -18.92 -42.10
N GLU A 49 20.80 -19.73 -42.43
CA GLU A 49 20.81 -20.52 -43.66
C GLU A 49 19.66 -21.55 -43.70
N ALA A 50 19.39 -22.20 -42.57
CA ALA A 50 18.28 -23.14 -42.43
C ALA A 50 16.92 -22.50 -42.71
N LEU A 51 16.70 -21.27 -42.22
CA LEU A 51 15.47 -20.49 -42.45
C LEU A 51 15.38 -19.96 -43.89
N ALA A 52 16.48 -19.44 -44.44
CA ALA A 52 16.51 -18.87 -45.78
C ALA A 52 16.31 -19.91 -46.89
N LYS A 53 16.78 -21.14 -46.67
CA LYS A 53 16.63 -22.27 -47.62
C LYS A 53 15.40 -23.13 -47.36
N GLY A 54 14.73 -22.95 -46.22
CA GLY A 54 13.58 -23.77 -45.82
C GLY A 54 13.93 -25.26 -45.67
N ILE A 55 15.12 -25.58 -45.14
CA ILE A 55 15.65 -26.96 -45.10
C ILE A 55 14.79 -27.88 -44.23
N TYR A 56 14.25 -27.35 -43.13
CA TYR A 56 13.50 -28.13 -42.15
C TYR A 56 12.00 -27.78 -42.22
N ASN A 57 11.17 -28.82 -42.31
CA ASN A 57 9.72 -28.69 -42.24
C ASN A 57 9.19 -28.67 -40.80
N ASP A 58 10.02 -29.05 -39.81
CA ASP A 58 9.61 -29.07 -38.40
C ASP A 58 9.47 -27.64 -37.83
N ASP A 59 8.29 -27.38 -37.28
CA ASP A 59 7.90 -26.07 -36.75
C ASP A 59 8.72 -25.62 -35.53
N HIS A 60 9.13 -26.56 -34.67
CA HIS A 60 9.93 -26.26 -33.49
C HIS A 60 11.35 -25.90 -33.89
N VAL A 61 11.93 -26.61 -34.87
CA VAL A 61 13.25 -26.26 -35.42
C VAL A 61 13.25 -24.83 -35.95
N LYS A 62 12.25 -24.46 -36.76
CA LYS A 62 12.09 -23.09 -37.27
C LYS A 62 11.99 -22.06 -36.14
N PHE A 63 11.18 -22.36 -35.11
CA PHE A 63 11.03 -21.47 -33.95
C PHE A 63 12.33 -21.24 -33.20
N PHE A 64 13.08 -22.32 -32.90
CA PHE A 64 14.36 -22.20 -32.21
C PHE A 64 15.43 -21.51 -33.08
N CYS A 65 15.42 -21.70 -34.40
CA CYS A 65 16.28 -20.93 -35.31
C CYS A 65 15.99 -19.41 -35.24
N PHE A 66 14.71 -19.02 -35.23
CA PHE A 66 14.34 -17.62 -35.01
C PHE A 66 14.74 -17.11 -33.62
N GLN A 67 14.67 -17.95 -32.58
CA GLN A 67 15.08 -17.59 -31.22
C GLN A 67 16.60 -17.37 -31.12
N VAL A 68 17.42 -18.14 -31.84
CA VAL A 68 18.87 -17.92 -31.92
C VAL A 68 19.17 -16.60 -32.64
N LEU A 69 18.52 -16.33 -33.77
CA LEU A 69 18.65 -15.05 -34.49
C LEU A 69 18.23 -13.85 -33.63
N GLU A 70 17.11 -13.96 -32.93
CA GLU A 70 16.63 -12.95 -32.00
C GLU A 70 17.69 -12.62 -30.92
N HIS A 71 18.29 -13.64 -30.31
CA HIS A 71 19.35 -13.45 -29.30
C HIS A 71 20.55 -12.71 -29.89
N GLN A 72 20.99 -13.07 -31.10
CA GLN A 72 22.11 -12.43 -31.77
C GLN A 72 21.82 -10.95 -32.06
N ILE A 73 20.64 -10.63 -32.58
CA ILE A 73 20.24 -9.25 -32.91
C ILE A 73 20.07 -8.42 -31.62
N ARG A 74 19.56 -9.01 -30.55
CA ARG A 74 19.31 -8.29 -29.30
C ARG A 74 20.57 -7.95 -28.51
N PHE A 75 21.54 -8.86 -28.46
CA PHE A 75 22.69 -8.74 -27.54
C PHE A 75 24.04 -8.52 -28.23
N ARG A 76 24.20 -8.91 -29.49
CA ARG A 76 25.51 -8.93 -30.18
C ARG A 76 25.52 -8.22 -31.54
N HIS A 77 24.46 -7.51 -31.89
CA HIS A 77 24.31 -6.85 -33.20
C HIS A 77 25.40 -5.79 -33.50
N ALA A 78 25.83 -5.03 -32.49
CA ALA A 78 26.89 -4.03 -32.63
C ALA A 78 28.26 -4.64 -32.97
N GLY A 79 28.48 -5.93 -32.70
CA GLY A 79 29.71 -6.65 -33.01
C GLY A 79 29.70 -7.35 -34.37
N LEU A 80 28.60 -7.28 -35.12
CA LEU A 80 28.47 -7.95 -36.43
C LEU A 80 29.17 -7.15 -37.54
N SER A 81 29.80 -7.87 -38.47
CA SER A 81 30.33 -7.26 -39.70
C SER A 81 29.20 -6.81 -40.64
N ALA A 82 29.50 -5.88 -41.55
CA ALA A 82 28.52 -5.41 -42.55
C ALA A 82 27.97 -6.56 -43.43
N VAL A 83 28.78 -7.58 -43.70
CA VAL A 83 28.38 -8.78 -44.45
C VAL A 83 27.38 -9.61 -43.63
N GLN A 84 27.59 -9.75 -42.33
CA GLN A 84 26.70 -10.50 -41.44
C GLN A 84 25.37 -9.77 -41.21
N GLN A 85 25.39 -8.44 -41.06
CA GLN A 85 24.16 -7.63 -40.99
C GLN A 85 23.34 -7.73 -42.29
N GLN A 86 24.02 -7.76 -43.44
CA GLN A 86 23.37 -8.04 -44.73
C GLN A 86 22.75 -9.45 -44.77
N LEU A 87 23.46 -10.47 -44.26
CA LEU A 87 22.97 -11.84 -44.21
C LEU A 87 21.68 -11.98 -43.40
N ILE A 88 21.55 -11.28 -42.27
CA ILE A 88 20.33 -11.27 -41.45
C ILE A 88 19.14 -10.73 -42.27
N ARG A 89 19.31 -9.57 -42.91
CA ARG A 89 18.27 -8.94 -43.74
C ARG A 89 17.85 -9.84 -44.90
N GLU A 90 18.83 -10.42 -45.60
CA GLU A 90 18.56 -11.36 -46.70
C GLU A 90 17.81 -12.60 -46.23
N THR A 91 18.17 -13.13 -45.05
CA THR A 91 17.50 -14.29 -44.46
C THR A 91 16.03 -14.00 -44.19
N LEU A 92 15.73 -12.86 -43.57
CA LEU A 92 14.35 -12.46 -43.28
C LEU A 92 13.54 -12.25 -44.56
N MET A 93 14.11 -11.57 -45.56
CA MET A 93 13.42 -11.31 -46.83
C MET A 93 13.22 -12.60 -47.65
N LYS A 94 14.21 -13.51 -47.68
CA LYS A 94 14.10 -14.82 -48.34
C LYS A 94 13.07 -15.71 -47.65
N TRP A 95 13.05 -15.72 -46.31
CA TRP A 95 12.04 -16.44 -45.57
C TRP A 95 10.63 -15.91 -45.88
N LEU A 96 10.44 -14.58 -45.89
CA LEU A 96 9.15 -13.97 -46.24
C LEU A 96 8.74 -14.31 -47.68
N GLN A 97 9.67 -14.30 -48.63
CA GLN A 97 9.44 -14.76 -50.01
C GLN A 97 8.92 -16.20 -50.06
N ILE A 98 9.53 -17.13 -49.32
CA ILE A 98 9.09 -18.53 -49.25
C ILE A 98 7.64 -18.61 -48.74
N GLN A 99 7.29 -17.82 -47.72
CA GLN A 99 5.93 -17.81 -47.17
C GLN A 99 4.87 -17.33 -48.15
N LEU A 100 5.23 -16.45 -49.08
CA LEU A 100 4.33 -15.99 -50.14
C LEU A 100 4.06 -17.08 -51.19
N MET A 101 4.97 -18.06 -51.33
CA MET A 101 4.90 -19.12 -52.34
C MET A 101 4.35 -20.46 -51.80
N ASN A 102 4.36 -20.68 -50.49
CA ASN A 102 3.88 -21.92 -49.87
C ASN A 102 2.37 -22.13 -50.08
N ALA A 103 1.91 -23.38 -50.05
CA ALA A 103 0.48 -23.71 -50.21
C ALA A 103 -0.34 -23.46 -48.94
N GLU A 104 0.25 -23.63 -47.76
CA GLU A 104 -0.38 -23.40 -46.46
C GLU A 104 0.37 -22.32 -45.66
N PRO A 105 -0.33 -21.51 -44.84
CA PRO A 105 0.33 -20.56 -43.95
C PRO A 105 1.01 -21.29 -42.78
N GLU A 106 2.17 -20.79 -42.35
CA GLU A 106 2.85 -21.28 -41.14
C GLU A 106 1.97 -21.13 -39.89
N LYS A 107 2.29 -21.90 -38.85
CA LYS A 107 1.58 -21.81 -37.58
C LYS A 107 1.70 -20.41 -36.94
N PRO A 108 0.67 -19.95 -36.19
CA PRO A 108 0.66 -18.60 -35.62
C PRO A 108 1.90 -18.26 -34.78
N PHE A 109 2.42 -19.21 -33.99
CA PHE A 109 3.58 -18.96 -33.14
C PHE A 109 4.88 -18.71 -33.93
N ILE A 110 5.05 -19.30 -35.12
CA ILE A 110 6.19 -19.04 -35.99
C ILE A 110 6.06 -17.64 -36.61
N ARG A 111 4.88 -17.29 -37.13
CA ARG A 111 4.61 -15.96 -37.70
C ARG A 111 4.82 -14.84 -36.67
N ASN A 112 4.37 -15.06 -35.44
CA ASN A 112 4.63 -14.14 -34.32
C ASN A 112 6.12 -14.03 -34.02
N LYS A 113 6.85 -15.16 -34.01
CA LYS A 113 8.28 -15.15 -33.73
C LYS A 113 9.08 -14.45 -34.83
N ALA A 114 8.75 -14.70 -36.09
CA ALA A 114 9.34 -14.00 -37.22
C ALA A 114 9.07 -12.48 -37.14
N ALA A 115 7.83 -12.06 -36.84
CA ALA A 115 7.47 -10.66 -36.67
C ALA A 115 8.29 -9.95 -35.57
N GLN A 116 8.55 -10.63 -34.45
CA GLN A 116 9.45 -10.13 -33.39
C GLN A 116 10.88 -9.91 -33.89
N VAL A 117 11.43 -10.86 -34.66
CA VAL A 117 12.77 -10.74 -35.23
C VAL A 117 12.83 -9.59 -36.25
N PHE A 118 11.83 -9.44 -37.12
CA PHE A 118 11.71 -8.29 -38.03
C PHE A 118 11.68 -6.96 -37.28
N ALA A 119 10.91 -6.88 -36.18
CA ALA A 119 10.83 -5.68 -35.35
C ALA A 119 12.17 -5.35 -34.67
N LEU A 120 12.89 -6.34 -34.14
CA LEU A 120 14.22 -6.13 -33.56
C LEU A 120 15.24 -5.67 -34.59
N THR A 121 15.26 -6.26 -35.80
CA THR A 121 16.11 -5.78 -36.90
C THR A 121 15.76 -4.34 -37.28
N PHE A 122 14.47 -4.00 -37.34
CA PHE A 122 14.03 -2.63 -37.57
C PHE A 122 14.57 -1.66 -36.50
N VAL A 123 14.43 -1.97 -35.21
CA VAL A 123 14.90 -1.11 -34.12
C VAL A 123 16.41 -0.85 -34.22
N MET A 124 17.19 -1.86 -34.60
CA MET A 124 18.65 -1.74 -34.67
C MET A 124 19.14 -1.05 -35.95
N GLU A 125 18.47 -1.21 -37.09
CA GLU A 125 19.00 -0.82 -38.40
C GLU A 125 18.22 0.28 -39.14
N TYR A 126 16.98 0.61 -38.74
CA TYR A 126 16.10 1.50 -39.53
C TYR A 126 16.68 2.90 -39.77
N LEU A 127 17.28 3.51 -38.74
CA LEU A 127 17.79 4.89 -38.84
C LEU A 127 19.08 5.00 -39.68
N THR A 128 19.78 3.90 -39.93
CA THR A 128 21.13 3.92 -40.50
C THR A 128 21.26 3.01 -41.73
N MET A 129 21.03 1.71 -41.56
CA MET A 129 21.38 0.67 -42.54
C MET A 129 20.19 0.18 -43.37
N TRP A 130 18.95 0.35 -42.88
CA TRP A 130 17.73 -0.08 -43.60
C TRP A 130 16.58 0.95 -43.55
N PRO A 131 16.78 2.17 -44.08
CA PRO A 131 15.77 3.23 -44.05
C PRO A 131 14.53 2.95 -44.90
N LYS A 132 14.64 2.04 -45.88
CA LYS A 132 13.54 1.63 -46.78
C LYS A 132 12.76 0.40 -46.28
N PHE A 133 12.97 -0.04 -45.04
CA PHE A 133 12.33 -1.23 -44.45
C PHE A 133 10.84 -1.42 -44.82
N PHE A 134 10.00 -0.41 -44.56
CA PHE A 134 8.56 -0.50 -44.85
C PHE A 134 8.27 -0.64 -46.35
N PHE A 135 9.00 0.10 -47.18
CA PHE A 135 8.83 0.06 -48.62
C PHE A 135 9.25 -1.31 -49.18
N ASP A 136 10.39 -1.85 -48.73
CA ASP A 136 10.93 -3.11 -49.23
C ASP A 136 10.00 -4.29 -48.87
N ILE A 137 9.48 -4.33 -47.64
CA ILE A 137 8.54 -5.38 -47.21
C ILE A 137 7.20 -5.24 -47.91
N LEU A 138 6.64 -4.02 -47.99
CA LEU A 138 5.34 -3.79 -48.63
C LEU A 138 5.39 -4.09 -50.14
N THR A 139 6.50 -3.73 -50.80
CA THR A 139 6.71 -4.04 -52.22
C THR A 139 6.79 -5.55 -52.45
N LEU A 140 7.42 -6.29 -51.54
CA LEU A 140 7.50 -7.74 -51.62
C LEU A 140 6.15 -8.43 -51.34
N VAL A 141 5.42 -7.96 -50.34
CA VAL A 141 4.13 -8.55 -49.90
C VAL A 141 2.99 -8.23 -50.86
N GLY A 142 2.94 -7.00 -51.38
CA GLY A 142 1.85 -6.51 -52.22
C GLY A 142 0.48 -6.64 -51.54
N LEU A 143 -0.48 -7.25 -52.24
CA LEU A 143 -1.83 -7.55 -51.73
C LEU A 143 -2.00 -9.03 -51.31
N ASN A 144 -0.91 -9.78 -51.14
CA ASN A 144 -0.99 -11.17 -50.72
C ASN A 144 -1.46 -11.25 -49.26
N PRO A 145 -2.62 -11.86 -48.95
CA PRO A 145 -3.16 -11.89 -47.58
C PRO A 145 -2.20 -12.44 -46.53
N ARG A 146 -1.31 -13.37 -46.92
CA ARG A 146 -0.35 -14.01 -46.00
C ARG A 146 0.81 -13.10 -45.66
N GLY A 147 1.33 -12.41 -46.68
CA GLY A 147 2.35 -11.40 -46.45
C GLY A 147 1.79 -10.22 -45.66
N VAL A 148 0.53 -9.85 -45.90
CA VAL A 148 -0.15 -8.77 -45.16
C VAL A 148 -0.33 -9.15 -43.69
N ASP A 149 -0.71 -10.40 -43.37
CA ASP A 149 -0.78 -10.88 -41.98
C ASP A 149 0.58 -10.78 -41.27
N VAL A 150 1.67 -11.23 -41.90
CA VAL A 150 3.02 -11.10 -41.32
C VAL A 150 3.43 -9.63 -41.19
N TYR A 151 3.12 -8.80 -42.19
CA TYR A 151 3.41 -7.37 -42.16
C TYR A 151 2.68 -6.66 -41.01
N LEU A 152 1.39 -6.92 -40.82
CA LEU A 152 0.60 -6.33 -39.73
C LEU A 152 1.10 -6.79 -38.35
N ARG A 153 1.43 -8.08 -38.18
CA ARG A 153 2.06 -8.57 -36.94
C ARG A 153 3.40 -7.90 -36.68
N THR A 154 4.20 -7.68 -37.72
CA THR A 154 5.47 -6.93 -37.61
C THR A 154 5.22 -5.48 -37.19
N LEU A 155 4.20 -4.80 -37.73
CA LEU A 155 3.84 -3.45 -37.29
C LEU A 155 3.43 -3.42 -35.81
N MET A 156 2.64 -4.40 -35.35
CA MET A 156 2.27 -4.53 -33.93
C MET A 156 3.51 -4.80 -33.05
N ALA A 157 4.43 -5.65 -33.51
CA ALA A 157 5.68 -5.93 -32.79
C ALA A 157 6.62 -4.71 -32.74
N ILE A 158 6.66 -3.90 -33.81
CA ILE A 158 7.39 -2.63 -33.83
C ILE A 158 6.76 -1.65 -32.84
N ASP A 159 5.43 -1.54 -32.80
CA ASP A 159 4.73 -0.70 -31.81
C ASP A 159 5.11 -1.11 -30.38
N GLY A 160 5.10 -2.42 -30.07
CA GLY A 160 5.54 -2.93 -28.78
C GLY A 160 7.02 -2.65 -28.44
N GLU A 161 7.94 -2.66 -29.41
CA GLU A 161 9.37 -2.37 -29.11
C GLU A 161 9.70 -0.87 -29.07
N VAL A 162 8.91 -0.02 -29.75
CA VAL A 162 9.19 1.42 -29.91
C VAL A 162 8.33 2.29 -28.99
N VAL A 163 7.07 1.92 -28.75
CA VAL A 163 6.09 2.72 -27.98
C VAL A 163 6.00 2.26 -26.53
N ASP A 164 6.08 0.96 -26.24
CA ASP A 164 5.98 0.43 -24.86
C ASP A 164 7.31 0.45 -24.08
N ARG A 165 8.43 0.85 -24.70
CA ARG A 165 9.65 1.21 -23.96
C ARG A 165 9.48 2.60 -23.38
N ASP A 166 9.22 2.71 -22.08
CA ASP A 166 9.36 3.94 -21.30
C ASP A 166 10.79 4.49 -21.40
N ILE A 167 11.08 5.21 -22.49
CA ILE A 167 12.30 6.00 -22.62
C ILE A 167 12.07 7.26 -21.78
N LEU A 168 12.80 7.37 -20.65
CA LEU A 168 13.01 8.62 -19.93
C LEU A 168 13.54 9.67 -20.94
N HIS A 169 12.65 10.52 -21.44
CA HIS A 169 13.01 11.58 -22.37
C HIS A 169 13.83 12.66 -21.66
N LEU A 170 15.11 12.78 -21.99
CA LEU A 170 15.91 13.96 -21.63
C LEU A 170 15.46 15.14 -22.53
N PRO A 171 15.20 16.35 -22.00
CA PRO A 171 14.52 17.44 -22.72
C PRO A 171 15.23 17.97 -23.99
N ASP A 172 16.53 17.72 -24.14
CA ASP A 172 17.36 18.42 -25.14
C ASP A 172 17.23 17.86 -26.57
N ILE A 173 16.63 16.69 -26.77
CA ILE A 173 16.55 16.05 -28.10
C ILE A 173 15.39 16.62 -28.94
N LEU A 174 14.40 17.30 -28.33
CA LEU A 174 13.22 17.82 -29.03
C LEU A 174 13.49 19.04 -29.93
N GLN A 175 14.56 19.81 -29.69
CA GLN A 175 14.87 20.98 -30.51
C GLN A 175 15.47 20.61 -31.89
N THR A 176 16.20 19.51 -31.97
CA THR A 176 16.91 19.10 -33.20
C THR A 176 15.94 18.51 -34.24
N TYR A 177 14.87 17.84 -33.81
CA TYR A 177 13.87 17.24 -34.71
C TYR A 177 12.90 18.24 -35.35
N GLN A 178 12.78 19.46 -34.82
CA GLN A 178 11.86 20.48 -35.35
C GLN A 178 12.43 21.27 -36.54
N GLN A 179 13.73 21.12 -36.86
CA GLN A 179 14.41 21.96 -37.86
C GLN A 179 14.74 21.26 -39.20
N SER A 180 14.35 20.00 -39.42
CA SER A 180 14.62 19.31 -40.70
C SER A 180 13.50 19.52 -41.74
N PRO A 181 13.82 19.64 -43.06
CA PRO A 181 12.84 19.87 -44.11
C PRO A 181 11.83 18.72 -44.27
N ARG A 182 10.56 19.09 -44.51
CA ARG A 182 9.34 18.26 -44.43
C ARG A 182 9.16 17.15 -45.49
N ASP A 183 10.13 16.88 -46.36
CA ASP A 183 9.89 16.02 -47.53
C ASP A 183 10.45 14.59 -47.45
N HIS A 184 11.15 14.19 -46.37
CA HIS A 184 11.78 12.85 -46.31
C HIS A 184 11.65 12.05 -44.99
N LEU A 185 10.69 12.34 -44.10
CA LEU A 185 10.35 11.45 -42.96
C LEU A 185 8.89 11.63 -42.50
N PRO A 186 8.13 10.56 -42.22
CA PRO A 186 6.89 10.64 -41.46
C PRO A 186 7.16 10.36 -39.97
N VAL A 187 8.13 11.05 -39.36
CA VAL A 187 8.33 10.99 -37.90
C VAL A 187 8.71 12.40 -37.43
N SER A 188 7.74 13.09 -36.84
CA SER A 188 7.99 14.33 -36.12
C SER A 188 7.26 14.29 -34.79
N GLY A 189 8.05 14.02 -33.74
CA GLY A 189 7.95 14.56 -32.39
C GLY A 189 6.66 14.33 -31.59
N GLY A 190 6.76 13.47 -30.57
CA GLY A 190 6.01 13.54 -29.31
C GLY A 190 4.48 13.56 -29.44
N ARG A 191 3.85 12.41 -29.19
CA ARG A 191 2.40 12.09 -29.34
C ARG A 191 1.94 11.63 -30.73
N GLY A 192 2.79 10.95 -31.48
CA GLY A 192 2.40 10.27 -32.72
C GLY A 192 2.60 8.76 -32.62
N ARG A 193 1.57 8.00 -32.21
CA ARG A 193 1.46 6.60 -32.65
C ARG A 193 1.43 6.60 -34.19
N LEU A 194 2.13 5.65 -34.82
CA LEU A 194 2.32 5.53 -36.27
C LEU A 194 1.08 6.00 -37.07
N ARG A 195 1.24 7.02 -37.91
CA ARG A 195 0.25 7.33 -38.96
C ARG A 195 0.35 6.26 -40.04
N VAL A 196 -0.32 5.12 -39.84
CA VAL A 196 -0.73 4.23 -40.92
C VAL A 196 -2.24 4.36 -41.01
N LEU A 197 -2.70 5.37 -41.74
CA LEU A 197 -4.04 5.51 -42.34
C LEU A 197 -4.09 6.94 -42.85
N ASP A 198 -3.61 7.12 -44.07
CA ASP A 198 -3.94 8.32 -44.84
C ASP A 198 -5.46 8.44 -44.90
N ARG A 199 -5.97 9.64 -44.64
CA ARG A 199 -7.37 10.10 -44.64
C ARG A 199 -8.41 9.00 -44.98
N PRO A 200 -9.26 8.56 -44.03
CA PRO A 200 -10.44 7.80 -44.43
C PRO A 200 -11.36 8.75 -45.20
N GLN A 201 -11.33 8.67 -46.53
CA GLN A 201 -12.44 9.18 -47.33
C GLN A 201 -13.73 8.51 -46.84
N PRO A 202 -14.89 9.20 -46.89
CA PRO A 202 -16.16 8.77 -46.27
C PRO A 202 -16.85 7.61 -47.02
N HIS A 203 -16.09 6.62 -47.48
CA HIS A 203 -16.55 5.46 -48.23
C HIS A 203 -16.20 4.15 -47.53
N ARG A 204 -16.56 4.00 -46.25
CA ARG A 204 -16.64 2.67 -45.61
C ARG A 204 -17.83 2.59 -44.63
N GLN A 205 -19.03 2.60 -45.19
CA GLN A 205 -20.25 2.13 -44.51
C GLN A 205 -20.33 0.58 -44.40
N ARG A 206 -19.24 -0.18 -44.63
CA ARG A 206 -19.30 -1.65 -44.77
C ARG A 206 -18.62 -2.55 -43.72
N PRO A 207 -17.70 -2.13 -42.82
CA PRO A 207 -17.20 -3.08 -41.81
C PRO A 207 -18.13 -3.24 -40.60
N MET A 208 -19.10 -2.35 -40.39
CA MET A 208 -19.90 -2.30 -39.14
C MET A 208 -21.08 -3.29 -39.05
N SER A 209 -21.29 -4.12 -40.08
CA SER A 209 -22.33 -5.18 -40.04
C SER A 209 -21.82 -6.53 -39.54
N VAL A 210 -20.51 -6.69 -39.37
CA VAL A 210 -19.88 -7.96 -38.98
C VAL A 210 -19.65 -7.96 -37.46
N MET A 211 -20.35 -8.84 -36.74
CA MET A 211 -20.27 -8.94 -35.26
C MET A 211 -18.82 -9.11 -34.76
N GLU A 212 -17.96 -9.80 -35.51
CA GLU A 212 -16.58 -10.13 -35.12
C GLU A 212 -15.61 -8.93 -35.05
N LEU A 213 -15.92 -7.79 -35.69
CA LEU A 213 -14.99 -6.63 -35.78
C LEU A 213 -15.44 -5.42 -34.96
N ARG A 214 -16.56 -5.52 -34.23
CA ARG A 214 -17.19 -4.37 -33.56
C ARG A 214 -16.39 -3.88 -32.36
N GLU A 215 -15.83 -4.80 -31.57
CA GLU A 215 -15.00 -4.46 -30.40
C GLU A 215 -13.74 -3.71 -30.80
N GLU A 216 -13.00 -4.25 -31.78
CA GLU A 216 -11.79 -3.64 -32.33
C GLU A 216 -12.08 -2.29 -32.99
N ALA A 217 -13.26 -2.16 -33.63
CA ALA A 217 -13.71 -0.88 -34.15
C ALA A 217 -13.97 0.13 -33.01
N CYS A 218 -14.61 -0.27 -31.91
CA CYS A 218 -14.83 0.59 -30.74
C CYS A 218 -13.52 1.08 -30.11
N ASP A 219 -12.54 0.19 -29.91
CA ASP A 219 -11.22 0.56 -29.38
C ASP A 219 -10.47 1.49 -30.34
N CYS A 220 -10.54 1.22 -31.65
CA CYS A 220 -9.98 2.10 -32.68
C CYS A 220 -10.62 3.50 -32.62
N LEU A 221 -11.95 3.57 -32.52
CA LEU A 221 -12.68 4.84 -32.43
C LEU A 221 -12.37 5.59 -31.13
N PHE A 222 -12.27 4.89 -30.00
CA PHE A 222 -11.88 5.48 -28.72
C PHE A 222 -10.50 6.13 -28.82
N GLU A 223 -9.53 5.43 -29.42
CA GLU A 223 -8.19 5.97 -29.67
C GLU A 223 -8.18 7.15 -30.64
N ILE A 224 -9.03 7.11 -31.67
CA ILE A 224 -9.22 8.25 -32.59
C ILE A 224 -9.78 9.47 -31.84
N ILE A 225 -10.73 9.27 -30.93
CA ILE A 225 -11.35 10.36 -30.16
C ILE A 225 -10.33 11.04 -29.23
N ASN A 226 -9.50 10.25 -28.55
CA ASN A 226 -8.43 10.73 -27.67
C ASN A 226 -7.33 11.48 -28.42
N LYS A 227 -7.12 11.21 -29.72
CA LYS A 227 -6.10 11.86 -30.57
C LYS A 227 -6.52 13.19 -31.20
N GLY A 228 -7.65 13.78 -30.80
CA GLY A 228 -7.94 15.20 -31.08
C GLY A 228 -8.55 15.54 -32.44
N MET A 229 -9.52 14.74 -32.92
CA MET A 229 -10.39 15.13 -34.05
C MET A 229 -11.38 16.26 -33.64
N ASP A 230 -11.90 17.00 -34.62
CA ASP A 230 -12.93 18.03 -34.45
C ASP A 230 -14.21 17.47 -33.79
N PRO A 231 -14.81 18.15 -32.79
CA PRO A 231 -15.97 17.66 -32.04
C PRO A 231 -17.21 17.33 -32.89
N ALA A 232 -17.43 18.03 -34.00
CA ALA A 232 -18.65 17.87 -34.80
C ALA A 232 -18.66 16.56 -35.60
N ASP A 233 -17.50 16.12 -36.10
CA ASP A 233 -17.36 14.85 -36.83
C ASP A 233 -17.41 13.63 -35.90
N LYS A 234 -17.02 13.79 -34.62
CA LYS A 234 -17.11 12.77 -33.57
C LYS A 234 -18.56 12.39 -33.22
N ILE A 235 -19.49 13.35 -33.27
CA ILE A 235 -20.88 13.17 -32.81
C ILE A 235 -21.68 12.28 -33.78
N LYS A 236 -21.49 12.44 -35.10
CA LYS A 236 -22.25 11.73 -36.14
C LYS A 236 -21.91 10.24 -36.24
N LEU A 237 -20.72 9.83 -35.81
CA LEU A 237 -20.23 8.45 -35.94
C LEU A 237 -20.84 7.49 -34.91
N VAL A 238 -21.29 8.01 -33.77
CA VAL A 238 -21.75 7.19 -32.63
C VAL A 238 -23.26 7.01 -32.58
N GLU A 239 -24.01 7.89 -33.24
CA GLU A 239 -25.47 7.74 -33.37
C GLU A 239 -25.87 6.47 -34.14
N SER A 240 -24.95 5.91 -34.95
CA SER A 240 -25.16 4.62 -35.63
C SER A 240 -24.81 3.37 -34.80
N LEU A 241 -24.23 3.51 -33.60
CA LEU A 241 -23.72 2.39 -32.77
C LEU A 241 -24.66 1.96 -31.62
N CYS A 242 -25.80 2.64 -31.43
CA CYS A 242 -26.64 2.51 -30.22
C CYS A 242 -27.66 1.35 -30.22
N GLN A 243 -27.43 0.27 -30.96
CA GLN A 243 -28.37 -0.87 -31.01
C GLN A 243 -27.61 -2.18 -30.81
N GLU A 244 -27.42 -2.62 -29.56
CA GLU A 244 -27.43 -4.04 -29.12
C GLU A 244 -26.99 -4.20 -27.64
N GLU A 245 -27.36 -5.33 -27.03
CA GLU A 245 -27.31 -5.61 -25.58
C GLU A 245 -26.15 -6.52 -25.13
N ASP A 246 -25.21 -6.84 -26.02
CA ASP A 246 -24.07 -7.70 -25.67
C ASP A 246 -23.12 -7.04 -24.65
N VAL A 247 -22.79 -7.74 -23.57
CA VAL A 247 -22.07 -7.22 -22.41
C VAL A 247 -20.63 -6.85 -22.77
N ASP A 248 -19.95 -7.68 -23.56
CA ASP A 248 -18.56 -7.45 -23.98
C ASP A 248 -18.46 -6.22 -24.89
N PHE A 249 -19.40 -6.08 -25.82
CA PHE A 249 -19.55 -4.88 -26.64
C PHE A 249 -19.89 -3.65 -25.77
N LEU A 250 -20.83 -3.77 -24.82
CA LEU A 250 -21.20 -2.67 -23.93
C LEU A 250 -20.04 -2.21 -23.03
N ALA A 251 -19.12 -3.10 -22.65
CA ALA A 251 -17.90 -2.72 -21.95
C ALA A 251 -16.99 -1.83 -22.80
N LYS A 252 -16.80 -2.16 -24.09
CA LYS A 252 -16.03 -1.32 -25.02
C LYS A 252 -16.77 -0.04 -25.40
N PHE A 253 -18.07 -0.13 -25.61
CA PHE A 253 -18.94 0.99 -25.94
C PHE A 253 -19.04 2.00 -24.79
N SER A 254 -19.13 1.54 -23.53
CA SER A 254 -19.13 2.43 -22.36
C SER A 254 -17.84 3.23 -22.24
N ARG A 255 -16.67 2.64 -22.55
CA ARG A 255 -15.39 3.38 -22.64
C ARG A 255 -15.41 4.44 -23.74
N LEU A 256 -15.96 4.10 -24.90
CA LEU A 256 -16.15 5.04 -26.02
C LEU A 256 -17.00 6.25 -25.60
N VAL A 257 -18.19 5.99 -25.03
CA VAL A 257 -19.12 7.04 -24.57
C VAL A 257 -18.46 7.90 -23.48
N ASN A 258 -17.72 7.27 -22.55
CA ASN A 258 -16.98 7.98 -21.52
C ASN A 258 -15.94 8.94 -22.10
N GLY A 259 -15.08 8.47 -23.02
CA GLY A 259 -14.08 9.31 -23.68
C GLY A 259 -14.69 10.47 -24.48
N MET A 260 -15.83 10.23 -25.14
CA MET A 260 -16.56 11.28 -25.85
C MET A 260 -17.12 12.34 -24.92
N GLY A 261 -17.81 11.92 -23.86
CA GLY A 261 -18.40 12.83 -22.88
C GLY A 261 -17.34 13.71 -22.24
N GLN A 262 -16.20 13.13 -21.85
CA GLN A 262 -15.05 13.89 -21.35
C GLN A 262 -14.49 14.85 -22.40
N SER A 263 -14.35 14.43 -23.67
CA SER A 263 -13.91 15.31 -24.75
C SER A 263 -14.87 16.48 -24.98
N LEU A 264 -16.18 16.27 -24.87
CA LEU A 264 -17.20 17.32 -24.99
C LEU A 264 -17.14 18.30 -23.82
N VAL A 265 -16.97 17.81 -22.59
CA VAL A 265 -16.77 18.65 -21.40
C VAL A 265 -15.51 19.51 -21.53
N LEU A 266 -14.40 18.93 -22.02
CA LEU A 266 -13.16 19.67 -22.25
C LEU A 266 -13.34 20.77 -23.30
N SER A 267 -14.04 20.48 -24.41
CA SER A 267 -14.36 21.47 -25.43
C SER A 267 -15.22 22.59 -24.86
N TRP A 268 -16.29 22.25 -24.14
CA TRP A 268 -17.16 23.22 -23.48
C TRP A 268 -16.38 24.11 -22.50
N SER A 269 -15.52 23.53 -21.64
CA SER A 269 -14.74 24.27 -20.65
C SER A 269 -13.77 25.27 -21.31
N LYS A 270 -13.12 24.88 -22.42
CA LYS A 270 -12.24 25.77 -23.19
C LYS A 270 -13.02 26.91 -23.86
N LEU A 271 -14.12 26.59 -24.54
CA LEU A 271 -14.95 27.57 -25.24
C LEU A 271 -15.60 28.56 -24.28
N SER A 272 -16.06 28.08 -23.11
CA SER A 272 -16.62 28.92 -22.05
C SER A 272 -15.60 29.88 -21.46
N LYS A 273 -14.33 29.48 -21.31
CA LYS A 273 -13.24 30.34 -20.83
C LYS A 273 -12.77 31.36 -21.86
N ASN A 274 -12.84 31.00 -23.15
CA ASN A 274 -12.43 31.86 -24.26
C ASN A 274 -13.49 32.90 -24.67
N GLY A 275 -14.70 32.87 -24.07
CA GLY A 275 -15.77 33.82 -24.34
C GLY A 275 -16.62 33.54 -25.58
N ASN A 276 -16.46 32.38 -26.25
CA ASN A 276 -17.28 31.98 -27.39
C ASN A 276 -18.63 31.40 -26.93
N VAL A 277 -19.57 32.28 -26.56
CA VAL A 277 -20.86 31.89 -25.96
C VAL A 277 -21.69 30.96 -26.85
N LYS A 278 -21.70 31.18 -28.18
CA LYS A 278 -22.50 30.38 -29.12
C LYS A 278 -21.98 28.95 -29.26
N GLU A 279 -20.67 28.79 -29.52
CA GLU A 279 -20.05 27.46 -29.66
C GLU A 279 -20.05 26.71 -28.32
N ALA A 280 -19.92 27.41 -27.20
CA ALA A 280 -20.07 26.82 -25.87
C ALA A 280 -21.51 26.30 -25.64
N ALA A 281 -22.54 27.03 -26.08
CA ALA A 281 -23.92 26.58 -25.98
C ALA A 281 -24.20 25.35 -26.86
N GLU A 282 -23.66 25.31 -28.08
CA GLU A 282 -23.76 24.15 -28.99
C GLU A 282 -23.05 22.92 -28.39
N ALA A 283 -21.86 23.10 -27.79
CA ALA A 283 -21.15 22.03 -27.09
C ALA A 283 -21.92 21.51 -25.87
N LEU A 284 -22.56 22.40 -25.10
CA LEU A 284 -23.41 22.01 -23.97
C LEU A 284 -24.65 21.24 -24.43
N GLN A 285 -25.29 21.67 -25.53
CA GLN A 285 -26.45 20.96 -26.09
C GLN A 285 -26.05 19.55 -26.57
N ALA A 286 -24.90 19.42 -27.23
CA ALA A 286 -24.36 18.12 -27.63
C ALA A 286 -24.07 17.25 -26.40
N LEU A 287 -23.52 17.81 -25.32
CA LEU A 287 -23.30 17.11 -24.06
C LEU A 287 -24.60 16.59 -23.44
N GLU A 288 -25.61 17.46 -23.30
CA GLU A 288 -26.93 17.13 -22.73
C GLU A 288 -27.63 16.03 -23.52
N SER A 289 -27.47 16.00 -24.86
CA SER A 289 -28.03 14.94 -25.71
C SER A 289 -27.51 13.52 -25.40
N LYS A 290 -26.35 13.41 -24.73
CA LYS A 290 -25.71 12.13 -24.38
C LYS A 290 -25.91 11.74 -22.90
N VAL A 291 -26.49 12.62 -22.08
CA VAL A 291 -26.80 12.32 -20.67
C VAL A 291 -27.77 11.14 -20.51
N PRO A 292 -28.81 10.94 -21.36
CA PRO A 292 -29.65 9.75 -21.27
C PRO A 292 -28.88 8.43 -21.47
N LEU A 293 -27.89 8.42 -22.37
CA LEU A 293 -27.01 7.26 -22.58
C LEU A 293 -26.10 7.02 -21.37
N LEU A 294 -25.56 8.09 -20.79
CA LEU A 294 -24.79 8.02 -19.55
C LEU A 294 -25.62 7.41 -18.42
N LEU A 295 -26.86 7.85 -18.21
CA LEU A 295 -27.73 7.32 -17.16
C LEU A 295 -28.05 5.83 -17.37
N ARG A 296 -28.30 5.42 -18.63
CA ARG A 296 -28.54 4.00 -18.98
C ARG A 296 -27.33 3.13 -18.65
N LEU A 297 -26.12 3.57 -19.00
CA LEU A 297 -24.88 2.82 -18.74
C LEU A 297 -24.51 2.82 -17.25
N LEU A 298 -24.81 3.90 -16.52
CA LEU A 298 -24.52 4.00 -15.09
C LEU A 298 -25.38 3.05 -14.24
N ILE A 299 -26.64 2.84 -14.62
CA ILE A 299 -27.61 1.97 -13.90
C ILE A 299 -27.49 0.49 -14.33
N HIS A 300 -26.68 0.18 -15.34
CA HIS A 300 -26.52 -1.17 -15.89
C HIS A 300 -26.14 -2.18 -14.81
N GLU A 301 -26.64 -3.43 -14.86
CA GLU A 301 -26.44 -4.43 -13.79
C GLU A 301 -24.95 -4.83 -13.61
N ASP A 302 -24.20 -4.87 -14.71
CA ASP A 302 -22.74 -5.07 -14.72
C ASP A 302 -22.00 -3.83 -14.16
N ASP A 303 -21.11 -4.06 -13.20
CA ASP A 303 -20.37 -2.98 -12.54
C ASP A 303 -19.19 -2.46 -13.38
N ASP A 304 -18.61 -3.25 -14.28
CA ASP A 304 -17.52 -2.81 -15.14
C ASP A 304 -18.02 -1.80 -16.18
N ILE A 305 -19.22 -2.05 -16.74
CA ILE A 305 -19.89 -1.12 -17.65
C ILE A 305 -20.21 0.20 -16.92
N SER A 306 -20.71 0.12 -15.69
CA SER A 306 -21.01 1.31 -14.88
C SER A 306 -19.73 2.04 -14.46
N ALA A 307 -18.67 1.33 -14.08
CA ALA A 307 -17.38 1.91 -13.71
C ALA A 307 -16.74 2.69 -14.86
N ASN A 308 -16.81 2.15 -16.10
CA ASN A 308 -16.28 2.80 -17.29
C ASN A 308 -16.89 4.19 -17.55
N ILE A 309 -18.16 4.43 -17.15
CA ILE A 309 -18.87 5.69 -17.41
C ILE A 309 -18.73 6.74 -16.29
N VAL A 310 -18.21 6.35 -15.12
CA VAL A 310 -18.11 7.25 -13.94
C VAL A 310 -17.32 8.53 -14.26
N GLY A 311 -16.26 8.44 -15.07
CA GLY A 311 -15.45 9.60 -15.44
C GLY A 311 -16.26 10.69 -16.15
N PHE A 312 -17.09 10.32 -17.13
CA PHE A 312 -17.99 11.25 -17.81
C PHE A 312 -19.04 11.81 -16.84
N CYS A 313 -19.61 10.97 -15.97
CA CYS A 313 -20.57 11.44 -14.96
C CYS A 313 -19.95 12.50 -14.04
N TYR A 314 -18.73 12.27 -13.57
CA TYR A 314 -18.01 13.19 -12.70
C TYR A 314 -17.73 14.54 -13.36
N GLU A 315 -17.29 14.52 -14.62
CA GLU A 315 -17.04 15.73 -15.41
C GLU A 315 -18.33 16.47 -15.77
N TYR A 316 -19.43 15.76 -16.05
CA TYR A 316 -20.74 16.38 -16.25
C TYR A 316 -21.23 17.11 -14.99
N LEU A 317 -21.13 16.48 -13.82
CA LEU A 317 -21.44 17.14 -12.54
C LEU A 317 -20.55 18.38 -12.30
N HIS A 318 -19.29 18.34 -12.76
CA HIS A 318 -18.40 19.50 -12.71
C HIS A 318 -18.89 20.64 -13.59
N VAL A 319 -19.39 20.36 -14.80
CA VAL A 319 -20.04 21.35 -15.67
C VAL A 319 -21.26 21.95 -14.97
N LEU A 320 -22.16 21.12 -14.43
CA LEU A 320 -23.37 21.59 -13.73
C LEU A 320 -23.04 22.53 -12.56
N LYS A 321 -21.95 22.27 -11.82
CA LYS A 321 -21.47 23.16 -10.74
C LYS A 321 -21.10 24.57 -11.23
N GLN A 322 -20.60 24.69 -12.45
CA GLN A 322 -20.15 25.96 -13.02
C GLN A 322 -21.30 26.79 -13.62
N LEU A 323 -22.48 26.17 -13.81
CA LEU A 323 -23.63 26.88 -14.35
C LEU A 323 -24.27 27.77 -13.27
N PRO A 324 -24.68 29.01 -13.60
CA PRO A 324 -25.27 29.93 -12.62
C PRO A 324 -26.65 29.48 -12.15
N GLN A 325 -27.42 28.80 -13.01
CA GLN A 325 -28.71 28.20 -12.69
C GLN A 325 -28.89 26.89 -13.44
N LEU A 326 -29.50 25.91 -12.76
CA LEU A 326 -29.82 24.61 -13.32
C LEU A 326 -31.24 24.59 -13.86
N THR A 327 -31.40 24.06 -15.07
CA THR A 327 -32.71 23.76 -15.67
C THR A 327 -33.40 22.59 -14.96
N ASP A 328 -34.71 22.47 -15.10
CA ASP A 328 -35.47 21.38 -14.47
C ASP A 328 -35.05 20.00 -15.00
N GLN A 329 -34.67 19.91 -16.28
CA GLN A 329 -34.10 18.68 -16.85
C GLN A 329 -32.76 18.32 -16.18
N GLN A 330 -31.87 19.29 -15.95
CA GLN A 330 -30.61 19.06 -15.25
C GLN A 330 -30.82 18.64 -13.79
N LYS A 331 -31.82 19.21 -13.10
CA LYS A 331 -32.20 18.76 -11.76
C LYS A 331 -32.73 17.32 -11.76
N ALA A 332 -33.56 16.96 -12.74
CA ALA A 332 -34.02 15.58 -12.92
C ALA A 332 -32.85 14.62 -13.21
N ASN A 333 -31.86 15.05 -14.01
CA ASN A 333 -30.65 14.29 -14.26
C ASN A 333 -29.84 14.09 -12.96
N LEU A 334 -29.69 15.12 -12.12
CA LEU A 334 -29.02 15.00 -10.81
C LEU A 334 -29.72 13.98 -9.90
N GLU A 335 -31.05 14.00 -9.85
CA GLU A 335 -31.82 13.02 -9.08
C GLU A 335 -31.61 11.60 -9.62
N ALA A 336 -31.63 11.41 -10.94
CA ALA A 336 -31.38 10.13 -11.56
C ALA A 336 -29.97 9.58 -11.27
N ILE A 337 -28.94 10.45 -11.27
CA ILE A 337 -27.57 10.06 -10.90
C ILE A 337 -27.52 9.65 -9.42
N LEU A 338 -28.19 10.39 -8.53
CA LEU A 338 -28.23 10.03 -7.11
C LEU A 338 -28.88 8.65 -6.90
N LEU A 339 -30.03 8.40 -7.53
CA LEU A 339 -30.71 7.10 -7.47
C LEU A 339 -29.84 5.97 -8.06
N ALA A 340 -29.10 6.24 -9.13
CA ALA A 340 -28.16 5.28 -9.70
C ALA A 340 -27.03 4.94 -8.72
N VAL A 341 -26.41 5.94 -8.09
CA VAL A 341 -25.37 5.76 -7.07
C VAL A 341 -25.93 4.99 -5.86
N MET A 342 -27.15 5.30 -5.42
CA MET A 342 -27.81 4.58 -4.32
C MET A 342 -28.04 3.10 -4.67
N LYS A 343 -28.61 2.81 -5.84
CA LYS A 343 -28.82 1.43 -6.32
C LYS A 343 -27.51 0.65 -6.39
N LYS A 344 -26.44 1.31 -6.87
CA LYS A 344 -25.11 0.70 -7.02
C LYS A 344 -24.33 0.58 -5.71
N THR A 345 -24.78 1.20 -4.63
CA THR A 345 -24.16 1.09 -3.30
C THR A 345 -24.73 -0.11 -2.49
N ASP A 346 -25.68 -0.88 -3.03
CA ASP A 346 -26.31 -2.04 -2.38
C ASP A 346 -25.29 -3.15 -2.02
N VAL A 347 -25.49 -3.77 -0.85
CA VAL A 347 -24.48 -4.54 -0.10
C VAL A 347 -24.61 -6.07 -0.30
N ARG A 348 -25.31 -6.51 -1.35
CA ARG A 348 -25.58 -7.94 -1.60
C ARG A 348 -24.33 -8.79 -1.87
N ARG A 349 -23.19 -8.21 -2.26
CA ARG A 349 -21.99 -8.96 -2.66
C ARG A 349 -20.96 -9.03 -1.53
N ARG A 350 -21.13 -9.98 -0.60
CA ARG A 350 -20.12 -10.31 0.42
C ARG A 350 -19.27 -11.49 -0.05
N GLY A 351 -17.95 -11.33 -0.14
CA GLY A 351 -17.02 -12.41 -0.53
C GLY A 351 -15.78 -11.90 -1.28
N GLU A 352 -15.23 -12.73 -2.18
CA GLU A 352 -14.09 -12.39 -3.05
C GLU A 352 -14.35 -11.14 -3.92
N ASP A 353 -15.62 -10.90 -4.26
CA ASP A 353 -16.07 -9.70 -4.98
C ASP A 353 -15.89 -8.39 -4.19
N GLU A 354 -15.79 -8.45 -2.85
CA GLU A 354 -15.67 -7.25 -2.00
C GLU A 354 -14.37 -6.50 -2.30
N ALA A 355 -13.25 -7.20 -2.53
CA ALA A 355 -11.96 -6.59 -2.83
C ALA A 355 -11.95 -5.90 -4.21
N MET A 356 -12.58 -6.53 -5.21
CA MET A 356 -12.73 -5.95 -6.55
C MET A 356 -13.70 -4.75 -6.52
N PHE A 357 -14.73 -4.82 -5.68
CA PHE A 357 -15.74 -3.78 -5.53
C PHE A 357 -15.28 -2.56 -4.72
N VAL A 358 -14.19 -2.66 -3.94
CA VAL A 358 -13.63 -1.53 -3.18
C VAL A 358 -13.26 -0.36 -4.10
N GLU A 359 -12.66 -0.62 -5.25
CA GLU A 359 -12.25 0.44 -6.17
C GLU A 359 -13.47 1.13 -6.81
N TYR A 360 -14.46 0.36 -7.23
CA TYR A 360 -15.72 0.90 -7.75
C TYR A 360 -16.49 1.70 -6.68
N ARG A 361 -16.49 1.26 -5.40
CA ARG A 361 -17.06 2.08 -4.31
C ARG A 361 -16.34 3.41 -4.12
N LYS A 362 -15.02 3.48 -4.30
CA LYS A 362 -14.31 4.77 -4.27
C LYS A 362 -14.81 5.68 -5.40
N GLN A 363 -15.05 5.13 -6.58
CA GLN A 363 -15.61 5.87 -7.72
C GLN A 363 -17.02 6.39 -7.43
N LEU A 364 -17.91 5.54 -6.87
CA LEU A 364 -19.25 5.95 -6.44
C LEU A 364 -19.21 7.04 -5.35
N LYS A 365 -18.29 6.91 -4.38
CA LYS A 365 -18.05 7.94 -3.36
C LYS A 365 -17.63 9.27 -3.99
N MET A 366 -16.72 9.26 -4.97
CA MET A 366 -16.31 10.48 -5.67
C MET A 366 -17.49 11.17 -6.38
N LEU A 367 -18.40 10.39 -6.98
CA LEU A 367 -19.64 10.94 -7.56
C LEU A 367 -20.54 11.55 -6.48
N LEU A 368 -20.73 10.85 -5.36
CA LEU A 368 -21.54 11.34 -4.24
C LEU A 368 -20.99 12.64 -3.64
N ASP A 369 -19.68 12.71 -3.41
CA ASP A 369 -19.01 13.91 -2.89
C ASP A 369 -19.19 15.10 -3.84
N ARG A 370 -19.18 14.85 -5.15
CA ARG A 370 -19.41 15.89 -6.17
C ARG A 370 -20.89 16.27 -6.28
N LEU A 371 -21.81 15.32 -6.24
CA LEU A 371 -23.27 15.59 -6.18
C LEU A 371 -23.60 16.50 -5.00
N ALA A 372 -23.05 16.19 -3.82
CA ALA A 372 -23.26 16.97 -2.61
C ALA A 372 -22.70 18.40 -2.71
N GLN A 373 -21.72 18.66 -3.59
CA GLN A 373 -21.24 20.02 -3.87
C GLN A 373 -22.10 20.79 -4.87
N VAL A 374 -22.83 20.09 -5.76
CA VAL A 374 -23.68 20.71 -6.80
C VAL A 374 -25.05 21.04 -6.23
N SER A 375 -25.66 20.10 -5.49
CA SER A 375 -26.95 20.29 -4.85
C SER A 375 -27.00 19.58 -3.50
N PRO A 376 -26.69 20.31 -2.41
CA PRO A 376 -26.77 19.77 -1.04
C PRO A 376 -28.18 19.29 -0.67
N GLU A 377 -29.21 19.97 -1.19
CA GLU A 377 -30.62 19.72 -0.88
C GLU A 377 -31.15 18.43 -1.55
N CYS A 378 -30.68 18.11 -2.77
CA CYS A 378 -31.11 16.91 -3.49
C CYS A 378 -30.58 15.60 -2.88
N CYS A 379 -29.47 15.64 -2.12
CA CYS A 379 -28.89 14.45 -1.49
C CYS A 379 -29.76 13.84 -0.38
N TRP A 380 -30.81 14.53 0.08
CA TRP A 380 -31.64 14.09 1.20
C TRP A 380 -33.14 14.15 0.89
N LYS A 381 -33.74 13.03 0.48
CA LYS A 381 -35.20 12.87 0.51
C LYS A 381 -35.62 12.21 1.82
N PRO A 382 -36.62 12.71 2.57
CA PRO A 382 -37.01 12.20 3.88
C PRO A 382 -37.78 10.85 3.88
N SER A 383 -37.88 10.14 2.76
CA SER A 383 -38.69 8.92 2.62
C SER A 383 -38.07 7.65 3.25
N TRP A 384 -36.94 7.75 3.95
CA TRP A 384 -36.29 6.63 4.64
C TRP A 384 -37.09 6.09 5.84
N GLN A 385 -38.19 6.76 6.20
CA GLN A 385 -39.05 6.41 7.33
C GLN A 385 -39.78 5.07 7.19
N THR A 386 -39.87 4.52 5.97
CA THR A 386 -40.53 3.25 5.64
C THR A 386 -39.58 2.26 4.93
N ALA A 387 -38.27 2.51 5.02
CA ALA A 387 -37.27 1.83 4.22
C ALA A 387 -36.91 0.44 4.78
N SER A 388 -36.68 -0.51 3.88
CA SER A 388 -36.19 -1.86 4.19
C SER A 388 -34.79 -1.83 4.83
N PHE A 389 -34.40 -2.92 5.50
CA PHE A 389 -33.06 -3.06 6.09
C PHE A 389 -31.92 -2.69 5.13
N MET A 390 -32.03 -3.08 3.86
CA MET A 390 -31.02 -2.81 2.83
C MET A 390 -30.88 -1.31 2.55
N GLU A 391 -32.00 -0.60 2.51
CA GLU A 391 -32.02 0.85 2.30
C GLU A 391 -31.47 1.60 3.52
N VAL A 392 -31.65 1.07 4.73
CA VAL A 392 -31.04 1.62 5.96
C VAL A 392 -29.52 1.44 5.96
N GLU A 393 -29.01 0.27 5.57
CA GLU A 393 -27.56 0.03 5.44
C GLU A 393 -26.94 0.98 4.42
N VAL A 394 -27.54 1.11 3.23
CA VAL A 394 -27.11 2.07 2.21
C VAL A 394 -27.16 3.51 2.74
N ALA A 395 -28.19 3.88 3.53
CA ALA A 395 -28.28 5.20 4.14
C ALA A 395 -27.14 5.48 5.12
N VAL A 396 -26.86 4.56 6.04
CA VAL A 396 -25.75 4.67 7.01
C VAL A 396 -24.42 4.76 6.26
N ARG A 397 -24.26 3.98 5.18
CA ARG A 397 -23.07 3.99 4.33
C ARG A 397 -22.87 5.30 3.59
N LEU A 398 -23.93 5.86 3.02
CA LEU A 398 -23.92 7.16 2.37
C LEU A 398 -23.57 8.27 3.39
N LEU A 399 -24.16 8.21 4.59
CA LEU A 399 -23.83 9.13 5.69
C LEU A 399 -22.37 8.99 6.12
N TYR A 400 -21.86 7.76 6.25
CA TYR A 400 -20.43 7.54 6.49
C TYR A 400 -19.60 8.16 5.37
N MET A 401 -19.97 7.95 4.10
CA MET A 401 -19.22 8.44 2.96
C MET A 401 -19.16 9.98 2.88
N LEU A 402 -20.26 10.68 3.12
CA LEU A 402 -20.36 12.14 3.05
C LEU A 402 -19.44 12.87 4.07
N GLY A 403 -19.07 12.19 5.16
CA GLY A 403 -18.12 12.72 6.16
C GLY A 403 -18.54 14.06 6.79
N GLU A 404 -17.59 14.82 7.33
CA GLU A 404 -17.87 16.06 8.08
C GLU A 404 -18.54 17.20 7.27
N ALA A 405 -18.79 17.02 5.96
CA ALA A 405 -19.32 18.06 5.08
C ALA A 405 -20.73 18.54 5.49
N TYR A 406 -21.53 17.70 6.15
CA TYR A 406 -22.91 18.03 6.53
C TYR A 406 -23.25 17.55 7.96
N CYS A 407 -22.78 18.29 8.96
CA CYS A 407 -22.97 17.99 10.38
C CYS A 407 -24.43 18.19 10.86
N PHE A 408 -25.17 19.13 10.25
CA PHE A 408 -26.53 19.51 10.67
C PHE A 408 -27.61 18.46 10.37
N THR A 409 -27.37 17.56 9.41
CA THR A 409 -28.27 16.48 8.98
C THR A 409 -28.24 15.24 9.86
N TRP A 410 -27.27 15.13 10.76
CA TRP A 410 -27.04 13.94 11.58
C TRP A 410 -28.00 13.84 12.79
N SER A 411 -28.46 14.99 13.30
CA SER A 411 -29.43 15.08 14.39
C SER A 411 -30.73 14.33 14.06
N SER A 412 -31.29 14.55 12.86
CA SER A 412 -32.54 13.91 12.41
C SER A 412 -32.44 12.37 12.30
N PHE A 413 -31.25 11.84 11.97
CA PHE A 413 -30.99 10.39 11.87
C PHE A 413 -30.83 9.74 13.25
N LEU A 414 -30.11 10.38 14.18
CA LEU A 414 -29.92 9.91 15.56
C LEU A 414 -31.22 9.90 16.38
N TRP A 415 -32.11 10.87 16.16
CA TRP A 415 -33.36 11.00 16.91
C TRP A 415 -34.28 9.77 16.86
N ARG A 416 -34.26 8.96 15.79
CA ARG A 416 -35.13 7.76 15.68
C ARG A 416 -34.41 6.45 16.05
N HIS A 417 -33.17 6.25 15.62
CA HIS A 417 -32.39 5.05 15.99
C HIS A 417 -32.07 4.99 17.49
N GLY A 418 -32.08 6.14 18.15
CA GLY A 418 -31.85 6.26 19.59
C GLY A 418 -33.08 6.04 20.48
N GLN A 419 -34.30 6.22 19.98
CA GLN A 419 -35.52 6.30 20.81
C GLN A 419 -36.58 5.23 20.52
N ASP A 420 -36.62 4.64 19.32
CA ASP A 420 -37.77 3.84 18.85
C ASP A 420 -37.58 2.30 18.93
N GLN A 421 -36.81 1.83 19.90
CA GLN A 421 -36.87 0.42 20.35
C GLN A 421 -37.10 0.38 21.87
N ARG A 422 -38.33 0.71 22.29
CA ARG A 422 -38.83 0.13 23.52
C ARG A 422 -38.81 -1.40 23.37
N PRO A 423 -38.55 -2.17 24.45
CA PRO A 423 -38.87 -3.58 24.46
C PRO A 423 -40.41 -3.68 24.47
N ALA A 424 -41.03 -3.58 23.29
CA ALA A 424 -42.35 -4.12 23.09
C ALA A 424 -42.22 -5.64 23.27
N GLY A 425 -43.21 -6.23 23.94
CA GLY A 425 -43.18 -7.61 24.41
C GLY A 425 -42.86 -8.62 23.31
N HIS A 426 -42.59 -9.85 23.76
CA HIS A 426 -42.53 -11.05 22.94
C HIS A 426 -43.45 -10.95 21.71
N ASP A 427 -42.86 -10.70 20.54
CA ASP A 427 -43.44 -11.02 19.25
C ASP A 427 -42.42 -11.91 18.52
N GLU A 428 -42.93 -13.05 18.04
CA GLU A 428 -42.21 -14.28 17.68
C GLU A 428 -41.38 -14.23 16.39
N ASP A 429 -40.80 -13.09 15.99
CA ASP A 429 -39.93 -13.01 14.80
C ASP A 429 -38.62 -12.23 15.10
N GLY A 430 -37.75 -12.89 15.88
CA GLY A 430 -36.54 -12.31 16.48
C GLY A 430 -35.30 -12.17 15.58
N HIS A 431 -35.39 -11.60 14.38
CA HIS A 431 -34.20 -11.47 13.50
C HIS A 431 -34.00 -10.13 12.75
N SER A 432 -34.83 -9.10 12.96
CA SER A 432 -34.85 -7.98 12.02
C SER A 432 -33.74 -6.91 12.13
N PHE A 433 -32.90 -6.86 13.18
CA PHE A 433 -31.87 -5.80 13.29
C PHE A 433 -30.46 -6.22 13.80
N GLN A 434 -30.14 -7.53 13.85
CA GLN A 434 -28.85 -8.01 14.40
C GLN A 434 -27.78 -8.32 13.34
N HIS A 435 -27.81 -7.66 12.17
CA HIS A 435 -26.76 -7.91 11.19
C HIS A 435 -25.45 -7.22 11.60
N SER A 436 -24.40 -8.03 11.77
CA SER A 436 -23.04 -7.61 12.18
C SER A 436 -22.49 -6.41 11.39
N SER A 437 -22.85 -6.27 10.11
CA SER A 437 -22.40 -5.17 9.23
C SER A 437 -22.99 -3.81 9.59
N VAL A 438 -24.30 -3.75 9.84
CA VAL A 438 -24.98 -2.48 10.15
C VAL A 438 -24.56 -1.95 11.51
N SER A 439 -24.38 -2.85 12.48
CA SER A 439 -23.87 -2.46 13.81
C SER A 439 -22.46 -1.86 13.70
N LEU A 440 -21.57 -2.50 12.93
CA LEU A 440 -20.21 -1.99 12.73
C LEU A 440 -20.21 -0.65 11.99
N GLU A 441 -20.99 -0.52 10.92
CA GLU A 441 -21.07 0.72 10.13
C GLU A 441 -21.69 1.87 10.92
N PHE A 442 -22.65 1.58 11.79
CA PHE A 442 -23.18 2.54 12.76
C PHE A 442 -22.09 3.08 13.68
N PHE A 443 -21.29 2.22 14.33
CA PHE A 443 -20.23 2.67 15.24
C PHE A 443 -19.09 3.41 14.51
N GLU A 444 -18.76 3.01 13.27
CA GLU A 444 -17.81 3.74 12.42
C GLU A 444 -18.31 5.14 12.09
N THR A 445 -19.60 5.25 11.76
CA THR A 445 -20.25 6.54 11.51
C THR A 445 -20.23 7.40 12.77
N VAL A 446 -20.63 6.85 13.91
CA VAL A 446 -20.59 7.54 15.20
C VAL A 446 -19.18 8.06 15.53
N SER A 447 -18.16 7.22 15.41
CA SER A 447 -16.79 7.62 15.69
C SER A 447 -16.24 8.64 14.70
N ARG A 448 -16.79 8.71 13.49
CA ARG A 448 -16.39 9.67 12.46
C ARG A 448 -17.00 11.04 12.67
N TYR A 449 -18.21 11.11 13.22
CA TYR A 449 -18.89 12.35 13.60
C TYR A 449 -18.70 12.67 15.10
N ASP A 450 -17.57 12.29 15.70
CA ASP A 450 -17.30 12.52 17.12
C ASP A 450 -17.40 14.02 17.50
N LYS A 451 -16.97 14.92 16.61
CA LYS A 451 -17.11 16.38 16.75
C LYS A 451 -18.56 16.87 16.88
N PHE A 452 -19.54 16.17 16.30
CA PHE A 452 -20.96 16.54 16.43
C PHE A 452 -21.40 16.54 17.90
N PHE A 453 -20.96 15.54 18.66
CA PHE A 453 -21.35 15.40 20.07
C PHE A 453 -20.72 16.46 20.97
N LEU A 454 -19.68 17.17 20.52
CA LEU A 454 -19.18 18.37 21.20
C LEU A 454 -20.17 19.53 21.09
N VAL A 455 -20.93 19.60 19.99
CA VAL A 455 -21.94 20.64 19.73
C VAL A 455 -23.30 20.25 20.30
N GLU A 456 -23.65 18.96 20.21
CA GLU A 456 -24.92 18.40 20.70
C GLU A 456 -24.72 17.25 21.72
N PRO A 457 -24.34 17.54 22.97
CA PRO A 457 -24.04 16.53 23.98
C PRO A 457 -25.26 15.68 24.41
N GLN A 458 -26.49 16.13 24.14
CA GLN A 458 -27.72 15.42 24.50
C GLN A 458 -27.82 14.01 23.88
N HIS A 459 -27.09 13.74 22.80
CA HIS A 459 -27.10 12.46 22.10
C HIS A 459 -26.06 11.46 22.62
N ILE A 460 -25.13 11.90 23.48
CA ILE A 460 -24.08 11.05 24.06
C ILE A 460 -24.63 9.83 24.81
N PRO A 461 -25.64 9.94 25.71
CA PRO A 461 -26.09 8.81 26.53
C PRO A 461 -26.64 7.65 25.69
N ILE A 462 -27.35 7.97 24.61
CA ILE A 462 -27.96 6.98 23.71
C ILE A 462 -26.87 6.14 23.04
N VAL A 463 -25.86 6.83 22.50
CA VAL A 463 -24.74 6.21 21.79
C VAL A 463 -23.84 5.44 22.76
N LEU A 464 -23.61 6.00 23.94
CA LEU A 464 -22.85 5.35 25.01
C LEU A 464 -23.49 4.02 25.43
N MET A 465 -24.81 3.99 25.59
CA MET A 465 -25.52 2.74 25.89
C MET A 465 -25.40 1.72 24.76
N ALA A 466 -25.46 2.16 23.49
CA ALA A 466 -25.25 1.28 22.35
C ALA A 466 -23.84 0.67 22.33
N PHE A 467 -22.81 1.43 22.72
CA PHE A 467 -21.46 0.88 22.87
C PHE A 467 -21.38 -0.20 23.97
N LEU A 468 -22.06 0.00 25.10
CA LEU A 468 -21.92 -0.84 26.30
C LEU A 468 -22.80 -2.10 26.32
N ASP A 469 -23.78 -2.22 25.43
CA ASP A 469 -24.74 -3.34 25.39
C ASP A 469 -24.47 -4.38 24.29
N GLN A 470 -25.45 -5.25 24.01
CA GLN A 470 -25.37 -6.34 23.02
C GLN A 470 -25.18 -5.86 21.57
N ARG A 471 -25.39 -4.57 21.30
CA ARG A 471 -25.14 -3.98 19.98
C ARG A 471 -23.64 -3.77 19.74
N GLY A 472 -22.90 -3.43 20.80
CA GLY A 472 -21.49 -3.04 20.73
C GLY A 472 -20.54 -4.06 21.37
N LEU A 473 -20.01 -3.72 22.56
CA LEU A 473 -18.98 -4.49 23.26
C LEU A 473 -19.44 -5.91 23.65
N ARG A 474 -20.76 -6.17 23.70
CA ARG A 474 -21.33 -7.49 24.04
C ARG A 474 -21.98 -8.19 22.83
N HIS A 475 -21.61 -7.77 21.62
CA HIS A 475 -22.14 -8.34 20.38
C HIS A 475 -21.74 -9.81 20.20
N SER A 476 -22.58 -10.61 19.53
CA SER A 476 -22.35 -12.06 19.32
C SER A 476 -21.08 -12.37 18.51
N SER A 477 -20.81 -11.57 17.46
CA SER A 477 -19.62 -11.68 16.61
C SER A 477 -18.35 -11.13 17.29
N PRO A 478 -17.28 -11.94 17.45
CA PRO A 478 -15.98 -11.49 17.97
C PRO A 478 -15.35 -10.35 17.15
N LYS A 479 -15.52 -10.37 15.82
CA LYS A 479 -15.00 -9.33 14.93
C LYS A 479 -15.60 -7.95 15.23
N VAL A 480 -16.90 -7.91 15.53
CA VAL A 480 -17.58 -6.66 15.91
C VAL A 480 -17.10 -6.19 17.27
N ARG A 481 -17.03 -7.09 18.26
CA ARG A 481 -16.56 -6.72 19.61
C ARG A 481 -15.18 -6.09 19.59
N SER A 482 -14.22 -6.71 18.88
CA SER A 482 -12.87 -6.18 18.74
C SER A 482 -12.85 -4.80 18.09
N ARG A 483 -13.58 -4.62 16.98
CA ARG A 483 -13.65 -3.32 16.30
C ARG A 483 -14.33 -2.25 17.15
N VAL A 484 -15.42 -2.60 17.83
CA VAL A 484 -16.17 -1.69 18.69
C VAL A 484 -15.36 -1.30 19.94
N ALA A 485 -14.54 -2.20 20.48
CA ALA A 485 -13.62 -1.90 21.59
C ALA A 485 -12.66 -0.75 21.24
N TYR A 486 -12.07 -0.80 20.05
CA TYR A 486 -11.24 0.28 19.51
C TYR A 486 -12.04 1.59 19.32
N LEU A 487 -13.20 1.53 18.65
CA LEU A 487 -14.03 2.71 18.38
C LEU A 487 -14.54 3.36 19.66
N PHE A 488 -14.84 2.57 20.69
CA PHE A 488 -15.23 3.05 22.01
C PHE A 488 -14.09 3.82 22.68
N SER A 489 -12.86 3.28 22.72
CA SER A 489 -11.69 3.99 23.24
C SER A 489 -11.47 5.33 22.53
N ARG A 490 -11.61 5.36 21.21
CA ARG A 490 -11.53 6.60 20.42
C ARG A 490 -12.63 7.60 20.77
N PHE A 491 -13.88 7.15 20.86
CA PHE A 491 -15.03 7.98 21.22
C PHE A 491 -14.85 8.64 22.60
N ILE A 492 -14.39 7.87 23.58
CA ILE A 492 -14.09 8.33 24.94
C ILE A 492 -12.95 9.37 24.93
N LYS A 493 -11.85 9.12 24.20
CA LYS A 493 -10.74 10.07 24.08
C LYS A 493 -11.18 11.42 23.53
N THR A 494 -12.05 11.45 22.52
CA THR A 494 -12.56 12.72 21.97
C THR A 494 -13.51 13.43 22.94
N LEU A 495 -14.43 12.70 23.57
CA LEU A 495 -15.55 13.28 24.32
C LEU A 495 -15.38 13.32 25.85
N HIS A 496 -14.22 12.94 26.39
CA HIS A 496 -13.96 12.80 27.84
C HIS A 496 -14.47 13.97 28.70
N LYS A 497 -14.42 15.21 28.20
CA LYS A 497 -14.91 16.42 28.91
C LYS A 497 -16.43 16.41 29.18
N HIS A 498 -17.21 15.77 28.30
CA HIS A 498 -18.66 15.67 28.43
C HIS A 498 -19.10 14.37 29.12
N MET A 499 -18.15 13.55 29.58
CA MET A 499 -18.42 12.20 30.13
C MET A 499 -18.47 12.15 31.66
N ASN A 500 -18.24 13.27 32.36
CA ASN A 500 -18.14 13.32 33.83
C ASN A 500 -19.31 12.63 34.56
N ALA A 501 -20.54 12.82 34.08
CA ALA A 501 -21.75 12.25 34.69
C ALA A 501 -21.88 10.73 34.49
N PHE A 502 -21.15 10.14 33.54
CA PHE A 502 -21.28 8.73 33.15
C PHE A 502 -20.08 7.88 33.58
N ILE A 503 -19.04 8.46 34.18
CA ILE A 503 -17.78 7.75 34.45
C ILE A 503 -18.02 6.49 35.29
N GLU A 504 -18.78 6.60 36.40
CA GLU A 504 -19.02 5.47 37.30
C GLU A 504 -19.80 4.36 36.61
N ASP A 505 -20.89 4.71 35.93
CA ASP A 505 -21.71 3.76 35.18
C ASP A 505 -20.91 3.04 34.09
N VAL A 506 -20.04 3.77 33.37
CA VAL A 506 -19.16 3.19 32.35
C VAL A 506 -18.17 2.22 32.98
N LEU A 507 -17.46 2.63 34.05
CA LEU A 507 -16.47 1.79 34.72
C LEU A 507 -17.09 0.51 35.30
N THR A 508 -18.29 0.60 35.87
CA THR A 508 -19.01 -0.59 36.38
C THR A 508 -19.42 -1.52 35.24
N ARG A 509 -19.87 -1.00 34.10
CA ARG A 509 -20.34 -1.82 32.96
C ARG A 509 -19.23 -2.46 32.12
N ILE A 510 -17.99 -1.98 32.23
CA ILE A 510 -16.83 -2.60 31.59
C ILE A 510 -16.09 -3.57 32.51
N GLN A 511 -16.37 -3.60 33.82
CA GLN A 511 -15.57 -4.33 34.80
C GLN A 511 -15.51 -5.83 34.52
N ASP A 512 -16.63 -6.45 34.14
CA ASP A 512 -16.72 -7.86 33.75
C ASP A 512 -16.04 -8.16 32.41
N LEU A 513 -15.83 -7.15 31.57
CA LEU A 513 -15.06 -7.29 30.32
C LEU A 513 -13.55 -7.31 30.57
N LEU A 514 -13.09 -6.89 31.75
CA LEU A 514 -11.69 -6.79 32.15
C LEU A 514 -11.18 -8.01 32.95
N GLU A 515 -12.03 -9.00 33.19
CA GLU A 515 -11.62 -10.23 33.88
C GLU A 515 -10.65 -11.05 33.01
N LEU A 516 -9.46 -11.31 33.55
CA LEU A 516 -8.46 -12.18 32.93
C LEU A 516 -8.79 -13.64 33.28
N ASN A 517 -9.54 -14.32 32.43
CA ASN A 517 -9.83 -15.75 32.64
C ASN A 517 -8.60 -16.61 32.34
N PRO A 518 -8.18 -17.52 33.25
CA PRO A 518 -7.14 -18.49 32.94
C PRO A 518 -7.63 -19.45 31.84
N PRO A 519 -6.75 -19.87 30.92
CA PRO A 519 -7.12 -20.76 29.81
C PRO A 519 -7.57 -22.17 30.23
N GLU A 520 -7.47 -22.52 31.52
CA GLU A 520 -7.79 -23.86 32.04
C GLU A 520 -9.30 -24.22 32.01
N ASN A 521 -10.20 -23.23 31.97
CA ASN A 521 -11.65 -23.49 32.07
C ASN A 521 -12.38 -23.63 30.73
N GLY A 522 -11.70 -23.54 29.59
CA GLY A 522 -12.30 -23.77 28.26
C GLY A 522 -13.34 -22.74 27.80
N PHE A 523 -13.64 -21.70 28.59
CA PHE A 523 -14.49 -20.59 28.20
C PHE A 523 -13.62 -19.44 27.65
N PRO A 524 -13.76 -19.06 26.37
CA PRO A 524 -13.03 -17.92 25.83
C PRO A 524 -13.54 -16.62 26.49
N ALA A 525 -12.63 -15.74 26.89
CA ALA A 525 -12.97 -14.40 27.34
C ALA A 525 -13.79 -13.66 26.27
N LEU A 526 -14.72 -12.80 26.68
CA LEU A 526 -15.60 -12.10 25.74
C LEU A 526 -14.80 -11.19 24.81
N LEU A 527 -13.79 -10.51 25.35
CA LEU A 527 -12.80 -9.72 24.64
C LEU A 527 -11.45 -10.42 24.62
N THR A 528 -10.68 -10.22 23.56
CA THR A 528 -9.29 -10.69 23.51
C THR A 528 -8.40 -9.84 24.42
N SER A 529 -7.24 -10.38 24.79
CA SER A 529 -6.22 -9.64 25.56
C SER A 529 -5.88 -8.28 24.97
N ASP A 530 -5.80 -8.19 23.63
CA ASP A 530 -5.53 -6.95 22.91
C ASP A 530 -6.72 -5.97 22.97
N ASP A 531 -7.95 -6.47 22.83
CA ASP A 531 -9.15 -5.63 22.90
C ASP A 531 -9.39 -5.07 24.31
N GLN A 532 -9.04 -5.83 25.35
CA GLN A 532 -9.11 -5.38 26.74
C GLN A 532 -8.21 -4.16 27.00
N LEU A 533 -7.11 -3.99 26.24
CA LEU A 533 -6.26 -2.81 26.35
C LEU A 533 -7.00 -1.52 26.03
N PHE A 534 -7.88 -1.54 25.01
CA PHE A 534 -8.70 -0.38 24.69
C PHE A 534 -9.65 -0.03 25.84
N MET A 535 -10.12 -1.02 26.60
CA MET A 535 -10.99 -0.80 27.75
C MET A 535 -10.23 -0.20 28.94
N PHE A 536 -9.02 -0.71 29.26
CA PHE A 536 -8.15 -0.12 30.27
C PHE A 536 -7.76 1.32 29.90
N GLU A 537 -7.45 1.57 28.63
CA GLU A 537 -7.12 2.89 28.13
C GLU A 537 -8.31 3.86 28.26
N ALA A 538 -9.50 3.44 27.80
CA ALA A 538 -10.72 4.25 27.90
C ALA A 538 -11.06 4.58 29.36
N GLY A 539 -11.00 3.58 30.25
CA GLY A 539 -11.22 3.76 31.70
C GLY A 539 -10.19 4.71 32.32
N GLY A 540 -8.91 4.56 31.98
CA GLY A 540 -7.83 5.43 32.44
C GLY A 540 -8.03 6.89 32.00
N VAL A 541 -8.39 7.12 30.74
CA VAL A 541 -8.68 8.47 30.20
C VAL A 541 -9.82 9.13 30.96
N LEU A 542 -10.91 8.41 31.21
CA LEU A 542 -12.07 8.93 31.97
C LEU A 542 -11.70 9.31 33.39
N ILE A 543 -10.96 8.46 34.11
CA ILE A 543 -10.58 8.72 35.50
C ILE A 543 -9.62 9.91 35.59
N VAL A 544 -8.62 9.98 34.71
CA VAL A 544 -7.61 11.04 34.72
C VAL A 544 -8.23 12.40 34.44
N HIS A 545 -9.06 12.48 33.39
CA HIS A 545 -9.66 13.74 32.94
C HIS A 545 -10.97 14.09 33.65
N GLY A 546 -11.52 13.19 34.46
CA GLY A 546 -12.76 13.42 35.18
C GLY A 546 -12.67 14.55 36.21
N GLU A 547 -13.78 15.20 36.53
CA GLU A 547 -13.86 16.30 37.52
C GLU A 547 -14.02 15.81 38.98
N SER A 548 -13.49 14.62 39.30
CA SER A 548 -13.59 14.01 40.63
C SER A 548 -12.42 14.41 41.56
N PRO A 549 -12.62 14.47 42.89
CA PRO A 549 -11.54 14.66 43.86
C PRO A 549 -10.45 13.58 43.73
N ALA A 550 -9.20 13.93 44.08
CA ALA A 550 -8.04 13.04 43.94
C ALA A 550 -8.22 11.69 44.66
N GLU A 551 -8.82 11.69 45.85
CA GLU A 551 -9.13 10.48 46.62
C GLU A 551 -10.09 9.54 45.86
N ARG A 552 -11.14 10.11 45.27
CA ARG A 552 -12.13 9.34 44.49
C ARG A 552 -11.53 8.79 43.20
N LYS A 553 -10.71 9.59 42.50
CA LYS A 553 -9.92 9.11 41.34
C LYS A 553 -8.99 7.95 41.71
N THR A 554 -8.42 7.99 42.92
CA THR A 554 -7.57 6.90 43.44
C THR A 554 -8.37 5.61 43.56
N ALA A 555 -9.52 5.65 44.24
CA ALA A 555 -10.37 4.48 44.42
C ALA A 555 -10.82 3.88 43.08
N MET A 556 -11.19 4.73 42.12
CA MET A 556 -11.61 4.31 40.77
C MET A 556 -10.45 3.68 39.99
N MET A 557 -9.25 4.26 40.05
CA MET A 557 -8.07 3.70 39.40
C MET A 557 -7.66 2.36 40.02
N THR A 558 -7.70 2.24 41.34
CA THR A 558 -7.45 0.96 42.03
C THR A 558 -8.46 -0.09 41.62
N SER A 559 -9.75 0.24 41.56
CA SER A 559 -10.81 -0.68 41.10
C SER A 559 -10.62 -1.11 39.65
N LEU A 560 -10.22 -0.20 38.75
CA LEU A 560 -9.95 -0.51 37.35
C LEU A 560 -8.81 -1.51 37.20
N LEU A 561 -7.75 -1.36 38.00
CA LEU A 561 -6.55 -2.20 37.92
C LEU A 561 -6.66 -3.50 38.74
N GLN A 562 -7.67 -3.63 39.58
CA GLN A 562 -7.83 -4.78 40.49
C GLN A 562 -7.80 -6.15 39.77
N PRO A 563 -8.49 -6.36 38.62
CA PRO A 563 -8.45 -7.64 37.92
C PRO A 563 -7.03 -8.03 37.45
N LEU A 564 -6.22 -7.05 37.04
CA LEU A 564 -4.81 -7.28 36.67
C LEU A 564 -4.00 -7.68 37.89
N MET A 565 -4.15 -6.94 39.00
CA MET A 565 -3.39 -7.19 40.23
C MET A 565 -3.71 -8.57 40.80
N ASP A 566 -4.98 -9.00 40.76
CA ASP A 566 -5.41 -10.32 41.23
C ASP A 566 -4.87 -11.44 40.33
N ALA A 567 -4.90 -11.26 39.01
CA ALA A 567 -4.26 -12.19 38.08
C ALA A 567 -2.75 -12.31 38.37
N PHE A 568 -2.04 -11.19 38.54
CA PHE A 568 -0.61 -11.19 38.86
C PHE A 568 -0.28 -11.85 40.19
N ASN A 569 -1.11 -11.67 41.21
CA ASN A 569 -0.95 -12.32 42.51
C ASN A 569 -1.23 -13.83 42.43
N ALA A 570 -2.12 -14.27 41.53
CA ALA A 570 -2.41 -15.69 41.30
C ALA A 570 -1.25 -16.42 40.60
N PHE A 571 -0.46 -15.73 39.76
CA PHE A 571 0.70 -16.31 39.08
C PHE A 571 1.90 -16.45 40.01
N SER A 572 1.93 -17.54 40.81
CA SER A 572 2.97 -17.80 41.80
C SER A 572 4.30 -18.34 41.22
N ASN A 573 4.28 -19.00 40.04
CA ASN A 573 5.45 -19.68 39.46
C ASN A 573 5.72 -19.35 37.97
N LYS A 574 7.00 -19.41 37.59
CA LYS A 574 7.55 -19.16 36.24
C LYS A 574 6.91 -20.01 35.12
N GLN A 575 6.36 -21.18 35.44
CA GLN A 575 5.67 -22.05 34.48
C GLN A 575 4.24 -21.59 34.17
N THR A 576 3.56 -20.98 35.14
CA THR A 576 2.16 -20.55 34.98
C THR A 576 2.05 -19.32 34.07
N VAL A 577 3.05 -18.42 34.09
CA VAL A 577 3.16 -17.25 33.19
C VAL A 577 3.40 -17.67 31.73
N LYS A 578 4.13 -18.77 31.50
CA LYS A 578 4.39 -19.33 30.15
C LYS A 578 3.16 -20.01 29.57
N LEU A 579 2.38 -20.71 30.39
CA LEU A 579 1.19 -21.46 29.96
C LEU A 579 0.00 -20.55 29.66
N SER A 580 -0.02 -19.31 30.16
CA SER A 580 -1.14 -18.38 30.06
C SER A 580 -1.05 -17.35 28.93
N GLY A 581 0.02 -17.33 28.13
CA GLY A 581 0.22 -16.28 27.11
C GLY A 581 0.38 -14.88 27.70
N CYS A 582 0.69 -14.78 29.00
CA CYS A 582 0.69 -13.51 29.74
C CYS A 582 1.74 -12.50 29.23
N SER A 583 2.74 -12.90 28.45
CA SER A 583 3.73 -11.99 27.86
C SER A 583 3.11 -10.89 26.99
N GLU A 584 2.01 -11.16 26.30
CA GLU A 584 1.30 -10.18 25.47
C GLU A 584 0.41 -9.24 26.29
N VAL A 585 -0.32 -9.80 27.27
CA VAL A 585 -1.08 -9.04 28.27
C VAL A 585 -0.14 -8.11 29.04
N TYR A 586 1.05 -8.60 29.38
CA TYR A 586 2.12 -7.86 30.03
C TYR A 586 2.58 -6.69 29.17
N ARG A 587 2.91 -6.94 27.90
CA ARG A 587 3.27 -5.92 26.91
C ARG A 587 2.19 -4.85 26.75
N GLY A 588 0.92 -5.24 26.66
CA GLY A 588 -0.19 -4.31 26.50
C GLY A 588 -0.49 -3.49 27.76
N CYS A 589 -0.44 -4.13 28.94
CA CYS A 589 -0.51 -3.43 30.22
C CYS A 589 0.61 -2.40 30.31
N LEU A 590 1.85 -2.77 29.99
CA LEU A 590 2.99 -1.84 29.96
C LEU A 590 2.69 -0.58 29.14
N GLN A 591 2.16 -0.73 27.92
CA GLN A 591 1.78 0.39 27.03
C GLN A 591 0.62 1.25 27.57
N THR A 592 -0.26 0.68 28.37
CA THR A 592 -1.44 1.36 28.93
C THR A 592 -1.15 2.02 30.30
N PHE A 593 -0.25 1.45 31.09
CA PHE A 593 0.26 2.04 32.34
C PHE A 593 1.17 3.24 32.09
N LEU A 594 1.89 3.26 30.96
CA LEU A 594 2.84 4.28 30.54
C LEU A 594 2.32 5.75 30.64
N PRO A 595 1.13 6.10 30.13
CA PRO A 595 0.54 7.43 30.31
C PRO A 595 0.04 7.72 31.73
N ALA A 596 -0.37 6.69 32.48
CA ALA A 596 -0.84 6.85 33.87
C ALA A 596 0.32 7.16 34.84
N LEU A 597 1.53 6.62 34.58
CA LEU A 597 2.75 6.90 35.34
C LEU A 597 3.28 8.33 35.16
N SER A 598 2.89 9.02 34.10
CA SER A 598 3.30 10.41 33.80
C SER A 598 2.35 11.46 34.38
N VAL A 599 1.25 11.04 35.04
CA VAL A 599 0.34 11.94 35.74
C VAL A 599 0.94 12.34 37.10
N PRO A 600 1.13 13.64 37.39
CA PRO A 600 1.78 14.10 38.63
C PRO A 600 0.98 13.86 39.93
N LEU A 601 -0.27 13.39 39.82
CA LEU A 601 -1.16 13.05 40.95
C LEU A 601 -1.05 11.56 41.28
N GLN A 602 -0.21 11.22 42.26
CA GLN A 602 -0.07 9.95 43.01
C GLN A 602 1.32 9.31 42.94
N LYS A 603 2.17 9.67 43.91
CA LYS A 603 3.49 9.07 44.15
C LYS A 603 3.47 7.90 45.15
N GLY A 604 2.37 7.57 45.83
CA GLY A 604 2.38 6.57 46.92
C GLY A 604 1.95 5.17 46.49
N SER A 605 0.65 4.98 46.28
CA SER A 605 0.05 3.68 45.97
C SER A 605 0.48 3.15 44.60
N LEU A 606 0.58 4.02 43.59
CA LEU A 606 1.10 3.67 42.27
C LEU A 606 2.56 3.21 42.34
N ARG A 607 3.40 3.83 43.17
CA ARG A 607 4.78 3.36 43.39
C ARG A 607 4.82 1.97 44.02
N SER A 608 3.94 1.66 44.97
CA SER A 608 3.89 0.32 45.59
C SER A 608 3.49 -0.76 44.57
N ALA A 609 2.48 -0.47 43.75
CA ALA A 609 2.02 -1.35 42.68
C ALA A 609 3.11 -1.55 41.60
N VAL A 610 3.70 -0.46 41.10
CA VAL A 610 4.79 -0.49 40.12
C VAL A 610 6.03 -1.18 40.67
N ARG A 611 6.32 -1.03 41.96
CA ARG A 611 7.42 -1.74 42.63
C ARG A 611 7.18 -3.24 42.68
N SER A 612 5.98 -3.67 43.08
CA SER A 612 5.61 -5.09 43.11
C SER A 612 5.65 -5.69 41.70
N PHE A 613 5.15 -4.94 40.72
CA PHE A 613 5.17 -5.30 39.31
C PHE A 613 6.59 -5.43 38.76
N LEU A 614 7.45 -4.42 38.95
CA LEU A 614 8.85 -4.44 38.54
C LEU A 614 9.60 -5.61 39.20
N HIS A 615 9.39 -5.85 40.48
CA HIS A 615 9.99 -6.99 41.19
C HIS A 615 9.59 -8.33 40.56
N ARG A 616 8.31 -8.51 40.24
CA ARG A 616 7.80 -9.73 39.60
C ARG A 616 8.33 -9.90 38.18
N MET A 617 8.44 -8.80 37.45
CA MET A 617 9.04 -8.73 36.11
C MET A 617 10.48 -9.25 36.10
N ILE A 618 11.29 -8.73 37.03
CA ILE A 618 12.69 -9.11 37.17
C ILE A 618 12.79 -10.60 37.47
N ILE A 619 11.98 -11.11 38.41
CA ILE A 619 12.03 -12.53 38.80
C ILE A 619 11.51 -13.48 37.71
N CYS A 620 10.46 -13.09 36.99
CA CYS A 620 9.75 -14.02 36.08
C CYS A 620 10.21 -13.93 34.62
N MET A 621 10.68 -12.77 34.15
CA MET A 621 10.89 -12.50 32.71
C MET A 621 12.35 -12.33 32.31
N GLU A 622 13.29 -12.22 33.26
CA GLU A 622 14.73 -12.04 32.98
C GLU A 622 15.29 -13.12 32.03
N GLU A 623 15.01 -14.40 32.31
CA GLU A 623 15.48 -15.51 31.47
C GLU A 623 14.81 -15.60 30.10
N GLU A 624 13.60 -15.04 29.92
CA GLU A 624 12.95 -15.03 28.61
C GLU A 624 13.39 -13.85 27.75
N VAL A 625 13.65 -12.70 28.38
CA VAL A 625 14.22 -11.51 27.74
C VAL A 625 15.67 -11.77 27.32
N LEU A 626 16.48 -12.38 28.21
CA LEU A 626 17.89 -12.71 27.98
C LEU A 626 18.12 -14.11 27.39
N GLY A 627 17.07 -14.90 27.22
CA GLY A 627 17.15 -16.28 26.74
C GLY A 627 17.78 -16.41 25.35
N ARG A 628 18.19 -17.64 25.01
CA ARG A 628 18.80 -17.95 23.70
C ARG A 628 17.97 -17.38 22.55
N PRO A 629 18.60 -16.87 21.48
CA PRO A 629 17.88 -16.47 20.27
C PRO A 629 16.96 -17.61 19.80
N ALA A 630 15.82 -17.27 19.20
CA ALA A 630 14.97 -18.29 18.56
C ALA A 630 15.78 -19.04 17.50
N GLU A 631 15.43 -20.30 17.24
CA GLU A 631 16.03 -21.04 16.14
C GLU A 631 15.78 -20.30 14.82
N GLU A 632 16.79 -20.23 13.93
CA GLU A 632 16.72 -19.44 12.69
C GLU A 632 15.56 -19.82 11.77
N ASN A 633 15.00 -21.03 11.94
CA ASN A 633 13.88 -21.54 11.16
C ASN A 633 12.49 -21.11 11.70
N ASP A 634 12.40 -20.56 12.92
CA ASP A 634 11.15 -20.10 13.51
C ASP A 634 11.08 -18.57 13.57
N GLN A 635 10.64 -17.99 12.44
CA GLN A 635 10.50 -16.54 12.30
C GLN A 635 9.44 -15.94 13.24
N ALA A 636 8.41 -16.70 13.60
CA ALA A 636 7.35 -16.23 14.49
C ALA A 636 7.89 -16.10 15.93
N ALA A 637 8.57 -17.13 16.43
CA ALA A 637 9.20 -17.08 17.75
C ALA A 637 10.30 -16.01 17.84
N ALA A 638 11.04 -15.77 16.74
CA ALA A 638 12.04 -14.70 16.67
C ALA A 638 11.39 -13.31 16.81
N LEU A 639 10.29 -13.07 16.11
CA LEU A 639 9.55 -11.81 16.16
C LEU A 639 8.93 -11.58 17.54
N GLU A 640 8.32 -12.60 18.15
CA GLU A 640 7.74 -12.50 19.49
C GLU A 640 8.79 -12.13 20.55
N LYS A 641 9.95 -12.79 20.53
CA LYS A 641 11.08 -12.46 21.42
C LYS A 641 11.59 -11.03 21.21
N GLN A 642 11.66 -10.58 19.96
CA GLN A 642 12.04 -9.20 19.64
C GLN A 642 11.04 -8.19 20.21
N MET A 643 9.73 -8.43 20.01
CA MET A 643 8.68 -7.57 20.55
C MET A 643 8.68 -7.55 22.09
N LEU A 644 8.93 -8.69 22.73
CA LEU A 644 9.04 -8.78 24.18
C LEU A 644 10.19 -7.93 24.72
N ARG A 645 11.38 -8.03 24.10
CA ARG A 645 12.57 -7.22 24.46
C ARG A 645 12.30 -5.72 24.32
N ARG A 646 11.73 -5.28 23.19
CA ARG A 646 11.35 -3.86 22.99
C ARG A 646 10.41 -3.37 24.08
N SER A 647 9.43 -4.18 24.46
CA SER A 647 8.44 -3.83 25.48
C SER A 647 9.05 -3.73 26.88
N TYR A 648 9.93 -4.68 27.22
CA TYR A 648 10.70 -4.69 28.47
C TYR A 648 11.56 -3.42 28.62
N PHE A 649 12.35 -3.07 27.60
CA PHE A 649 13.20 -1.88 27.67
C PHE A 649 12.38 -0.60 27.65
N THR A 650 11.30 -0.52 26.87
CA THR A 650 10.39 0.64 26.89
C THR A 650 9.81 0.88 28.30
N PHE A 651 9.44 -0.18 29.01
CA PHE A 651 8.96 -0.05 30.39
C PHE A 651 10.02 0.50 31.32
N ILE A 652 11.22 -0.08 31.32
CA ILE A 652 12.31 0.38 32.18
C ILE A 652 12.66 1.83 31.88
N GLN A 653 12.69 2.21 30.59
CA GLN A 653 12.91 3.59 30.16
C GLN A 653 11.90 4.53 30.82
N THR A 654 10.63 4.16 30.88
CA THR A 654 9.61 5.01 31.51
C THR A 654 9.65 4.95 33.03
N VAL A 655 9.95 3.82 33.65
CA VAL A 655 10.17 3.78 35.11
C VAL A 655 11.31 4.73 35.49
N ALA A 656 12.41 4.73 34.73
CA ALA A 656 13.53 5.65 34.92
C ALA A 656 13.17 7.11 34.58
N GLY A 657 12.31 7.32 33.57
CA GLY A 657 11.90 8.66 33.09
C GLY A 657 10.77 9.33 33.87
N SER A 658 9.92 8.57 34.58
CA SER A 658 8.72 9.07 35.27
C SER A 658 8.98 9.62 36.69
N GLY A 659 10.24 9.67 37.12
CA GLY A 659 10.60 10.12 38.48
C GLY A 659 10.25 9.10 39.58
N MET A 660 10.19 7.82 39.22
CA MET A 660 10.04 6.67 40.13
C MET A 660 11.39 5.98 40.42
N ASN A 661 12.47 6.76 40.49
CA ASN A 661 13.82 6.30 40.80
C ASN A 661 13.92 5.53 42.13
N GLU A 662 13.10 5.89 43.13
CA GLU A 662 12.97 5.14 44.39
C GLU A 662 12.46 3.70 44.17
N VAL A 663 11.63 3.47 43.16
CA VAL A 663 11.08 2.14 42.87
C VAL A 663 12.17 1.20 42.33
N MET A 664 13.08 1.72 41.50
CA MET A 664 14.25 0.96 41.04
C MET A 664 15.25 0.75 42.19
N ALA A 665 15.54 1.79 42.98
CA ALA A 665 16.48 1.71 44.10
C ALA A 665 16.03 0.74 45.22
N ASN A 666 14.71 0.53 45.38
CA ASN A 666 14.13 -0.31 46.43
C ASN A 666 13.91 -1.79 46.02
N GLN A 667 14.46 -2.24 44.88
CA GLN A 667 14.37 -3.65 44.44
C GLN A 667 15.38 -4.58 45.12
N GLY A 668 16.35 -4.04 45.86
CA GLY A 668 17.51 -4.78 46.39
C GLY A 668 18.68 -4.77 45.41
N ALA A 669 19.91 -4.80 45.92
CA ALA A 669 21.14 -4.59 45.13
C ALA A 669 21.31 -5.62 44.01
N GLU A 670 21.04 -6.90 44.29
CA GLU A 670 21.18 -8.00 43.31
C GLU A 670 20.21 -7.86 42.13
N ASN A 671 18.96 -7.48 42.41
CA ASN A 671 17.94 -7.28 41.36
C ASN A 671 18.25 -6.06 40.48
N ILE A 672 18.79 -4.99 41.07
CA ILE A 672 19.22 -3.82 40.32
C ILE A 672 20.39 -4.17 39.42
N GLU A 673 21.40 -4.86 39.94
CA GLU A 673 22.57 -5.30 39.17
C GLU A 673 22.13 -6.13 37.95
N ARG A 674 21.25 -7.10 38.15
CA ARG A 674 20.63 -7.90 37.08
C ARG A 674 19.96 -7.04 36.01
N VAL A 675 19.10 -6.09 36.42
CA VAL A 675 18.42 -5.17 35.48
C VAL A 675 19.43 -4.36 34.68
N VAL A 676 20.45 -3.78 35.33
CA VAL A 676 21.43 -2.95 34.61
C VAL A 676 22.29 -3.80 33.67
N PHE A 677 22.64 -5.04 34.01
CA PHE A 677 23.28 -5.97 33.08
C PHE A 677 22.37 -6.33 31.89
N THR A 678 21.07 -6.54 32.10
CA THR A 678 20.14 -6.81 30.99
C THR A 678 20.09 -5.64 29.99
N ILE A 679 20.21 -4.40 30.48
CA ILE A 679 20.24 -3.19 29.65
C ILE A 679 21.55 -3.11 28.84
N ILE A 680 22.69 -3.47 29.44
CA ILE A 680 23.98 -3.51 28.73
C ILE A 680 23.94 -4.55 27.59
N GLN A 681 23.43 -5.75 27.86
CA GLN A 681 23.25 -6.78 26.82
C GLN A 681 22.26 -6.30 25.74
N GLY A 682 21.17 -5.64 26.15
CA GLY A 682 20.23 -4.92 25.30
C GLY A 682 20.87 -3.93 24.33
N ALA A 683 21.88 -3.20 24.81
CA ALA A 683 22.58 -2.17 24.04
C ALA A 683 23.63 -2.74 23.07
N VAL A 684 24.29 -3.85 23.42
CA VAL A 684 25.50 -4.33 22.72
C VAL A 684 25.28 -5.64 21.96
N ASP A 685 24.58 -6.62 22.55
CA ASP A 685 24.58 -8.00 22.07
C ASP A 685 23.41 -8.33 21.14
N PHE A 686 22.31 -7.59 21.21
CA PHE A 686 21.12 -7.85 20.40
C PHE A 686 21.00 -6.89 19.20
N PRO A 687 20.80 -7.41 17.97
CA PRO A 687 20.77 -6.62 16.73
C PRO A 687 19.38 -6.00 16.49
N ASP A 688 18.89 -5.18 17.42
CA ASP A 688 17.63 -4.44 17.27
C ASP A 688 17.84 -2.95 17.57
N PRO A 689 17.95 -2.08 16.54
CA PRO A 689 18.25 -0.67 16.72
C PRO A 689 17.27 0.07 17.64
N ILE A 690 15.98 -0.33 17.64
CA ILE A 690 14.95 0.30 18.49
C ILE A 690 15.17 -0.05 19.97
N ALA A 691 15.48 -1.31 20.25
CA ALA A 691 15.80 -1.76 21.61
C ALA A 691 17.12 -1.14 22.09
N GLN A 692 18.18 -1.15 21.25
CA GLN A 692 19.48 -0.56 21.57
C GLN A 692 19.35 0.94 21.93
N LYS A 693 18.60 1.70 21.13
CA LYS A 693 18.29 3.11 21.41
C LYS A 693 17.63 3.28 22.77
N SER A 694 16.61 2.47 23.07
CA SER A 694 15.89 2.50 24.35
C SER A 694 16.84 2.21 25.53
N CYS A 695 17.75 1.25 25.37
CA CYS A 695 18.79 0.92 26.34
C CYS A 695 19.73 2.10 26.60
N PHE A 696 20.24 2.78 25.57
CA PHE A 696 21.10 3.96 25.76
C PHE A 696 20.37 5.13 26.43
N ILE A 697 19.09 5.34 26.13
CA ILE A 697 18.27 6.34 26.84
C ILE A 697 18.17 5.98 28.33
N ILE A 698 17.94 4.71 28.67
CA ILE A 698 17.93 4.24 30.06
C ILE A 698 19.29 4.49 30.73
N LEU A 699 20.39 4.07 30.10
CA LEU A 699 21.75 4.22 30.65
C LEU A 699 22.08 5.69 30.90
N SER A 700 21.78 6.58 29.95
CA SER A 700 21.95 8.03 30.14
C SER A 700 21.14 8.53 31.34
N LYS A 701 19.88 8.09 31.50
CA LYS A 701 19.04 8.48 32.64
C LYS A 701 19.58 7.95 33.97
N LEU A 702 20.06 6.71 34.01
CA LEU A 702 20.66 6.14 35.23
C LEU A 702 21.95 6.88 35.62
N VAL A 703 22.79 7.27 34.65
CA VAL A 703 23.96 8.13 34.89
C VAL A 703 23.54 9.50 35.42
N GLU A 704 22.46 10.07 34.90
CA GLU A 704 21.94 11.35 35.39
C GLU A 704 21.52 11.28 36.86
N LEU A 705 20.87 10.17 37.25
CA LEU A 705 20.31 9.95 38.58
C LEU A 705 21.38 9.50 39.61
N TRP A 706 22.27 8.57 39.23
CA TRP A 706 23.17 7.88 40.16
C TRP A 706 24.66 8.11 39.88
N GLY A 707 25.03 8.85 38.84
CA GLY A 707 26.44 9.11 38.48
C GLY A 707 27.15 10.18 39.32
N GLY A 708 26.42 10.93 40.15
CA GLY A 708 26.96 11.97 41.02
C GLY A 708 27.64 11.44 42.29
N LYS A 709 28.17 12.35 43.12
CA LYS A 709 28.84 11.99 44.40
C LYS A 709 27.88 11.40 45.43
N ASP A 710 26.61 11.80 45.39
CA ASP A 710 25.52 11.31 46.26
C ASP A 710 24.74 10.15 45.62
N GLY A 711 25.34 9.46 44.64
CA GLY A 711 24.73 8.38 43.89
C GLY A 711 24.75 7.03 44.61
N MET A 712 24.23 5.99 43.93
CA MET A 712 24.24 4.62 44.44
C MET A 712 25.68 4.10 44.60
N VAL A 713 25.98 3.46 45.73
CA VAL A 713 27.30 2.89 46.02
C VAL A 713 27.65 1.82 44.97
N GLY A 714 28.85 1.88 44.41
CA GLY A 714 29.32 0.96 43.35
C GLY A 714 28.88 1.31 41.93
N PHE A 715 27.91 2.23 41.76
CA PHE A 715 27.48 2.66 40.43
C PHE A 715 28.56 3.43 39.63
N PRO A 716 29.43 4.26 40.25
CA PRO A 716 30.57 4.86 39.53
C PRO A 716 31.48 3.83 38.88
N ASP A 717 31.79 2.72 39.57
CA ASP A 717 32.61 1.64 39.01
C ASP A 717 31.88 0.95 37.85
N PHE A 718 30.56 0.78 37.96
CA PHE A 718 29.72 0.23 36.91
C PHE A 718 29.75 1.09 35.63
N ILE A 719 29.75 2.42 35.77
CA ILE A 719 29.85 3.34 34.62
C ILE A 719 31.12 3.01 33.81
N TYR A 720 32.27 2.93 34.46
CA TYR A 720 33.55 2.72 33.79
C TYR A 720 33.74 1.28 33.29
N LYS A 721 33.24 0.28 34.02
CA LYS A 721 33.38 -1.14 33.65
C LYS A 721 32.42 -1.61 32.57
N HIS A 722 31.23 -1.00 32.45
CA HIS A 722 30.17 -1.50 31.57
C HIS A 722 29.54 -0.45 30.65
N ILE A 723 29.16 0.73 31.17
CA ILE A 723 28.45 1.75 30.35
C ILE A 723 29.38 2.40 29.33
N VAL A 724 30.60 2.80 29.76
CA VAL A 724 31.59 3.37 28.86
C VAL A 724 31.95 2.37 27.76
N PRO A 725 32.30 1.09 28.07
CA PRO A 725 32.52 0.10 27.03
C PRO A 725 31.35 -0.12 26.08
N ALA A 726 30.10 -0.16 26.58
CA ALA A 726 28.93 -0.35 25.73
C ALA A 726 28.79 0.74 24.65
N CYS A 727 29.15 1.99 24.96
CA CYS A 727 29.06 3.11 24.03
C CYS A 727 30.00 2.98 22.81
N PHE A 728 31.09 2.22 22.94
CA PHE A 728 32.06 1.97 21.85
C PHE A 728 31.90 0.57 21.26
N LEU A 729 31.54 -0.44 22.05
CA LEU A 729 31.37 -1.82 21.56
C LEU A 729 30.13 -1.98 20.69
N ALA A 730 29.03 -1.28 20.96
CA ALA A 730 27.82 -1.40 20.15
C ALA A 730 28.02 -0.90 18.69
N PRO A 731 28.60 0.28 18.43
CA PRO A 731 28.93 0.73 17.07
C PRO A 731 29.92 -0.16 16.32
N LEU A 732 30.80 -0.88 17.04
CA LEU A 732 31.80 -1.77 16.42
C LEU A 732 31.23 -3.12 15.96
N LYS A 733 29.97 -3.44 16.28
CA LYS A 733 29.34 -4.70 15.86
C LYS A 733 28.98 -4.64 14.37
N PRO A 734 29.10 -5.77 13.63
CA PRO A 734 28.72 -5.82 12.22
C PRO A 734 27.22 -5.62 11.98
N SER A 735 26.39 -5.77 13.01
CA SER A 735 24.95 -5.51 12.96
C SER A 735 24.58 -4.02 13.08
N PHE A 736 25.55 -3.13 13.32
CA PHE A 736 25.31 -1.70 13.51
C PHE A 736 25.39 -0.95 12.16
N ASP A 737 24.32 -1.02 11.36
CA ASP A 737 24.26 -0.42 10.03
C ASP A 737 23.89 1.07 10.05
N LEU A 738 24.83 1.94 9.67
CA LEU A 738 24.64 3.39 9.57
C LEU A 738 23.76 3.84 8.39
N SER A 739 23.40 2.93 7.48
CA SER A 739 22.40 3.19 6.43
C SER A 739 20.98 3.22 6.98
N ASP A 740 20.73 2.54 8.11
CA ASP A 740 19.45 2.57 8.82
C ASP A 740 19.30 3.83 9.68
N ALA A 741 18.18 4.53 9.49
CA ALA A 741 17.83 5.72 10.26
C ALA A 741 17.71 5.45 11.76
N GLN A 742 17.25 4.26 12.19
CA GLN A 742 17.14 3.95 13.63
C GLN A 742 18.52 3.77 14.27
N THR A 743 19.45 3.10 13.59
CA THR A 743 20.84 2.96 14.06
C THR A 743 21.57 4.30 14.20
N VAL A 744 21.33 5.24 13.27
CA VAL A 744 21.86 6.62 13.40
C VAL A 744 21.31 7.33 14.64
N LEU A 745 20.05 7.07 15.01
CA LEU A 745 19.49 7.57 16.27
C LEU A 745 20.13 6.90 17.48
N THR A 746 20.40 5.59 17.43
CA THR A 746 21.14 4.87 18.48
C THR A 746 22.52 5.45 18.71
N LEU A 747 23.29 5.72 17.63
CA LEU A 747 24.60 6.37 17.73
C LEU A 747 24.51 7.75 18.38
N SER A 748 23.44 8.48 18.09
CA SER A 748 23.18 9.79 18.72
C SER A 748 22.91 9.67 20.22
N GLU A 749 22.29 8.58 20.69
CA GLU A 749 22.08 8.30 22.12
C GLU A 749 23.37 7.82 22.81
N CYS A 750 24.26 7.10 22.12
CA CYS A 750 25.61 6.81 22.62
C CYS A 750 26.37 8.11 22.94
N ALA A 751 26.35 9.07 22.00
CA ALA A 751 26.96 10.39 22.19
C ALA A 751 26.36 11.15 23.38
N ILE A 752 25.03 11.12 23.53
CA ILE A 752 24.35 11.73 24.69
C ILE A 752 24.78 11.06 26.00
N THR A 753 24.90 9.73 26.01
CA THR A 753 25.32 8.97 27.18
C THR A 753 26.74 9.36 27.62
N LEU A 754 27.70 9.38 26.69
CA LEU A 754 29.07 9.84 26.95
C LEU A 754 29.12 11.29 27.46
N LYS A 755 28.31 12.17 26.86
CA LYS A 755 28.21 13.57 27.31
C LYS A 755 27.63 13.67 28.73
N THR A 756 26.63 12.86 29.05
CA THR A 756 25.99 12.82 30.37
C THR A 756 26.97 12.35 31.44
N ILE A 757 27.78 11.33 31.13
CA ILE A 757 28.86 10.86 32.01
C ILE A 757 29.87 11.99 32.27
N HIS A 758 30.30 12.69 31.21
CA HIS A 758 31.21 13.82 31.37
C HIS A 758 30.63 14.94 32.24
N LEU A 759 29.34 15.28 32.07
CA LEU A 759 28.68 16.30 32.88
C LEU A 759 28.61 15.92 34.37
N LYS A 760 28.48 14.63 34.69
CA LYS A 760 28.36 14.14 36.08
C LYS A 760 29.70 13.87 36.76
N ARG A 761 30.71 13.41 36.03
CA ARG A 761 32.04 13.01 36.56
C ARG A 761 33.15 14.02 36.29
N GLY A 762 32.96 14.95 35.35
CA GLY A 762 33.92 16.00 35.03
C GLY A 762 35.25 15.47 34.49
N LEU A 763 36.35 15.97 35.05
CA LEU A 763 37.72 15.69 34.60
C LEU A 763 38.18 14.25 34.89
N GLU A 764 37.57 13.57 35.85
CA GLU A 764 37.87 12.18 36.19
C GLU A 764 37.63 11.25 34.99
N PHE A 765 36.47 11.40 34.34
CA PHE A 765 36.11 10.63 33.15
C PHE A 765 37.06 10.88 31.98
N ILE A 766 37.53 12.12 31.81
CA ILE A 766 38.48 12.46 30.73
C ILE A 766 39.82 11.75 30.96
N ARG A 767 40.31 11.71 32.21
CA ARG A 767 41.56 10.99 32.53
C ARG A 767 41.42 9.50 32.28
N PHE A 768 40.32 8.89 32.71
CA PHE A 768 40.03 7.48 32.44
C PHE A 768 40.03 7.16 30.94
N LEU A 769 39.34 7.97 30.12
CA LEU A 769 39.33 7.77 28.67
C LEU A 769 40.73 7.87 28.05
N GLN A 770 41.53 8.86 28.45
CA GLN A 770 42.86 9.11 27.87
C GLN A 770 43.92 8.11 28.33
N GLN A 771 43.86 7.66 29.58
CA GLN A 771 44.95 6.90 30.21
C GLN A 771 44.66 5.40 30.28
N GLU A 772 43.38 4.99 30.30
CA GLU A 772 43.00 3.59 30.51
C GLU A 772 42.22 3.03 29.32
N TYR A 773 41.09 3.64 28.96
CA TYR A 773 40.14 2.99 28.04
C TYR A 773 40.51 3.10 26.55
N LEU A 774 40.73 4.30 26.01
CA LEU A 774 41.08 4.46 24.58
C LEU A 774 42.42 3.79 24.19
N PRO A 775 43.47 3.82 25.04
CA PRO A 775 44.68 3.05 24.80
C PRO A 775 44.44 1.54 24.74
N SER A 776 43.50 1.02 25.55
CA SER A 776 43.15 -0.42 25.52
C SER A 776 42.49 -0.84 24.21
N LEU A 777 41.82 0.08 23.52
CA LEU A 777 41.23 -0.12 22.19
C LEU A 777 42.21 0.14 21.03
N GLN A 778 43.48 0.45 21.32
CA GLN A 778 44.51 0.78 20.32
C GLN A 778 44.16 1.98 19.42
N VAL A 779 43.38 2.94 19.94
CA VAL A 779 43.02 4.16 19.21
C VAL A 779 44.22 5.09 19.12
N ALA A 780 44.45 5.68 17.94
CA ALA A 780 45.54 6.63 17.72
C ALA A 780 45.47 7.82 18.71
N PRO A 781 46.61 8.30 19.25
CA PRO A 781 46.62 9.37 20.25
C PRO A 781 46.03 10.69 19.73
N GLU A 782 46.11 10.96 18.42
CA GLU A 782 45.52 12.12 17.78
C GLU A 782 43.99 12.09 17.83
N VAL A 783 43.40 10.92 17.53
CA VAL A 783 41.94 10.70 17.59
C VAL A 783 41.44 10.74 19.03
N SER A 784 42.23 10.20 19.96
CA SER A 784 41.93 10.25 21.40
C SER A 784 41.89 11.69 21.94
N GLN A 785 42.82 12.54 21.49
CA GLN A 785 42.84 13.96 21.84
C GLN A 785 41.67 14.73 21.22
N GLU A 786 41.35 14.47 19.95
CA GLU A 786 40.24 15.11 19.23
C GLU A 786 38.88 14.75 19.85
N LEU A 787 38.64 13.47 20.17
CA LEU A 787 37.42 13.02 20.85
C LEU A 787 37.24 13.71 22.22
N VAL A 788 38.32 13.83 23.00
CA VAL A 788 38.28 14.52 24.29
C VAL A 788 37.99 16.01 24.14
N GLN A 789 38.60 16.68 23.16
CA GLN A 789 38.31 18.08 22.86
C GLN A 789 36.83 18.27 22.50
N VAL A 790 36.27 17.39 21.66
CA VAL A 790 34.86 17.42 21.27
C VAL A 790 33.93 17.14 22.47
N LEU A 791 34.28 16.18 23.33
CA LEU A 791 33.52 15.87 24.56
C LEU A 791 33.45 17.05 25.53
N GLN A 792 34.49 17.88 25.59
CA GLN A 792 34.54 19.07 26.45
C GLN A 792 33.70 20.24 25.94
N GLN A 793 33.36 20.29 24.64
CA GLN A 793 32.53 21.36 24.09
C GLN A 793 31.09 21.31 24.62
N PRO A 794 30.44 22.45 24.92
CA PRO A 794 29.13 22.47 25.56
C PRO A 794 28.01 21.88 24.68
N ASP A 795 28.12 22.02 23.35
CA ASP A 795 27.09 21.56 22.41
C ASP A 795 27.23 20.06 22.07
N VAL A 796 26.25 19.27 22.50
CA VAL A 796 26.17 17.82 22.21
C VAL A 796 26.04 17.52 20.71
N LYS A 797 25.55 18.48 19.90
CA LYS A 797 25.44 18.29 18.44
C LYS A 797 26.80 18.09 17.78
N VAL A 798 27.84 18.75 18.30
CA VAL A 798 29.20 18.60 17.76
C VAL A 798 29.71 17.18 17.98
N LEU A 799 29.46 16.61 19.17
CA LEU A 799 29.81 15.21 19.47
C LEU A 799 29.03 14.22 18.61
N LYS A 800 27.73 14.43 18.41
CA LYS A 800 26.90 13.58 17.54
C LYS A 800 27.42 13.57 16.11
N ASN A 801 27.75 14.75 15.56
CA ASN A 801 28.29 14.87 14.21
C ASN A 801 29.68 14.24 14.10
N TYR A 802 30.53 14.42 15.11
CA TYR A 802 31.86 13.82 15.16
C TYR A 802 31.80 12.30 15.09
N MET A 803 30.98 11.66 15.94
CA MET A 803 30.81 10.20 15.94
C MET A 803 30.23 9.68 14.62
N LYS A 804 29.28 10.42 14.01
CA LYS A 804 28.69 10.06 12.72
C LYS A 804 29.69 10.09 11.56
N VAL A 805 30.60 11.06 11.54
CA VAL A 805 31.57 11.25 10.44
C VAL A 805 32.77 10.31 10.57
N ARG A 806 33.27 10.11 11.78
CA ARG A 806 34.49 9.34 12.02
C ARG A 806 34.27 7.83 12.18
N GLN A 807 33.02 7.39 12.38
CA GLN A 807 32.65 5.98 12.61
C GLN A 807 33.48 5.33 13.74
N ILE A 808 33.70 6.07 14.84
CA ILE A 808 34.47 5.64 16.02
C ILE A 808 33.56 4.93 17.02
#